data_AF-A0A8B6EHL1-F1
#
_entry.id   AF-A0A8B6EHL1-F1
#
_cell.length_a   1.000
_cell.length_b   1.000
_cell.length_c   1.000
_cell.angle_alpha   90.00
_cell.angle_beta   90.00
_cell.angle_gamma   90.00
#
_symmetry.space_group_name_H-M   'P 1'
#
loop_
_entity.id
_entity.type
_entity.pdbx_description
1 polymer ?
#
loop_
_entity_poly.entity_id
_entity_poly.type
_entity_poly.pdbx_seq_one_letter_code
_entity_poly.pdbx_strand_id
1 'polypeptide(L)'
;MAKKTDDRTFNVSVIGLSGTEKDKGPIGVGKSCFCNRFICQVADKYSHDHISVLSQSDFAGRVINNDHFLYWGEVTKTDDGSNFTFHVIEQTEFIDDVSFQPFKTGRTDPYHKRCIMTKVQSAEKLMYICKDQLGMETDSSYEQKIMPDGKLNVDGFICCFDVSQSQQRTLEHQVEFVIHLLNGVLKNKKPVVLVTTKTDEVNERYLKEAEKIVARKEYKNNIPLIGTSAHENVNIELAFMTLAHLIDKTKTRPKIIPFSEAVKQRKEILDVATEAYKSLLKLQVLDSKAVWSPTKRRLEKDSDFGHYVDLFGTDSAKRLFRRHIAYLREEQIKKREQFFLKKLPETINHFLPDLISINDKPWSGCQRYIADHPDYDTYFVEVAPGDESWKSKQDFVENYSETRIPFDLLNSSDAEKCFRNHLDNLQAEYRKSQLKKKFKIALEENQHVIPGKGLEETYIFFVGKECYNDLLSQEREQVYEQHQGELRQKAKLEFQELLWEKLELFIRMIGTSDTYTQEDIKSITKDIEDDLRYRKLDKMEGERNIMLLNHLGFMECPSKDRCHFREKCAENKVQFLLASRPVRPEPQTITEPTECSPLNLVLLGKDGLATSIMKEIRLVYSNDEFQCFGKLYSLDYRTIEDDINVEFNTLAMFKPHVCICVYNSRESFDYLKTSLVTTDDNNFTLQDLPIAIVQAYNKNLSEKEQVILHERGQKIAQQLECVFIDIPFEYEVQDLFCRQQITRALESLGIEFNNDGRPLSEIMEPDLRVGMCLMCGDAFSAEIPLGPLLNSNPTQVRSDTNPSVTIEANLESMPDLTKQKIEVCCGSYHNFVAKIQKEEEEDVYHGFVLVFSPKRKASFCTMNAFADLLRRYWPSMPILILAITENGASSVFFQDEMSQSLIQKAIKVADDLGIEYMTTPPNFQKQALVYNNFLKEVWQKREEINESYYYEATSPPAYDESMSNRPPAPLPKPYDAYNTKSSTSNSQSTEDSDPLYDQPSRYRHPSDSEPERPSSTSPPPFRADQSGEYAQNGEHLVKPSVIKRRTNMNAAWALNERRLPSKASTLPTDIGQNFHENGNWSEQSRHPSTGSRESEETVWVENEQYASFYEMQRKSNLYSPQKRNSAGINAPLAKPEQIEIADYATVKVSY
;
A
#
# COMPACT_ATOMS: atom_id res chain seq x y z
N MET A 1 -12.11 -61.23 50.40
CA MET A 1 -12.46 -60.36 51.56
C MET A 1 -11.17 -59.74 52.04
N ALA A 2 -11.06 -58.41 52.11
CA ALA A 2 -9.91 -57.77 52.75
C ALA A 2 -10.07 -57.88 54.27
N LYS A 3 -8.97 -58.04 55.02
CA LYS A 3 -8.99 -57.75 56.45
C LYS A 3 -9.25 -56.26 56.64
N LYS A 4 -10.02 -55.89 57.66
CA LYS A 4 -9.89 -54.53 58.22
C LYS A 4 -8.43 -54.35 58.64
N THR A 5 -7.83 -53.23 58.27
CA THR A 5 -6.69 -52.68 58.98
C THR A 5 -7.22 -52.14 60.31
N ASP A 6 -6.60 -52.54 61.43
CA ASP A 6 -6.94 -51.99 62.74
C ASP A 6 -6.28 -50.61 62.87
N ASP A 7 -7.09 -49.58 63.06
CA ASP A 7 -6.61 -48.22 63.36
C ASP A 7 -5.84 -48.23 64.68
N ARG A 8 -4.61 -47.69 64.70
CA ARG A 8 -3.73 -47.72 65.88
C ARG A 8 -3.66 -46.36 66.55
N THR A 9 -3.63 -46.36 67.88
CA THR A 9 -3.53 -45.15 68.70
C THR A 9 -2.27 -45.17 69.55
N PHE A 10 -1.46 -44.11 69.48
CA PHE A 10 -0.19 -43.97 70.20
C PHE A 10 -0.20 -42.74 71.10
N ASN A 11 0.04 -42.94 72.39
CA ASN A 11 0.17 -41.83 73.34
C ASN A 11 1.66 -41.43 73.47
N VAL A 12 2.05 -40.31 72.87
CA VAL A 12 3.46 -39.87 72.79
C VAL A 12 3.74 -38.72 73.75
N SER A 13 4.78 -38.88 74.58
CA SER A 13 5.28 -37.82 75.46
C SER A 13 6.58 -37.22 74.92
N VAL A 14 6.55 -35.92 74.62
CA VAL A 14 7.73 -35.15 74.19
C VAL A 14 8.39 -34.54 75.42
N ILE A 15 9.67 -34.87 75.62
CA ILE A 15 10.52 -34.51 76.77
C ILE A 15 11.83 -33.88 76.26
N GLY A 16 12.61 -33.27 77.15
CA GLY A 16 13.88 -32.62 76.81
C GLY A 16 14.33 -31.77 78.00
N LEU A 17 15.25 -30.83 77.84
CA LEU A 17 15.57 -29.87 78.91
C LEU A 17 14.43 -28.84 79.07
N SER A 18 13.94 -28.68 80.30
CA SER A 18 12.95 -27.67 80.71
C SER A 18 13.20 -27.26 82.17
N GLY A 19 12.74 -26.07 82.55
CA GLY A 19 12.95 -25.46 83.86
C GLY A 19 12.80 -23.94 83.77
N THR A 20 13.46 -23.22 84.68
CA THR A 20 13.65 -21.76 84.63
C THR A 20 14.65 -21.37 83.52
N GLU A 21 14.84 -20.08 83.27
CA GLU A 21 15.89 -19.59 82.36
C GLU A 21 17.30 -20.02 82.80
N LYS A 22 17.53 -20.18 84.11
CA LYS A 22 18.80 -20.67 84.66
C LYS A 22 19.08 -22.14 84.31
N ASP A 23 18.04 -22.92 84.07
CA ASP A 23 18.15 -24.35 83.75
C ASP A 23 18.22 -24.56 82.22
N LYS A 24 17.33 -23.92 81.45
CA LYS A 24 17.16 -24.17 80.00
C LYS A 24 17.80 -23.11 79.09
N GLY A 25 18.30 -22.00 79.64
CA GLY A 25 18.59 -20.77 78.90
C GLY A 25 17.31 -19.95 78.59
N PRO A 26 17.44 -18.77 77.96
CA PRO A 26 16.29 -17.94 77.60
C PRO A 26 15.42 -18.54 76.48
N ILE A 27 15.97 -19.49 75.70
CA ILE A 27 15.26 -20.16 74.59
C ILE A 27 15.24 -21.67 74.85
N GLY A 28 14.04 -22.23 74.99
CA GLY A 28 13.85 -23.67 75.19
C GLY A 28 14.31 -24.53 74.01
N VAL A 29 14.42 -25.84 74.25
CA VAL A 29 14.96 -26.84 73.30
C VAL A 29 14.02 -27.20 72.12
N GLY A 30 13.11 -26.30 71.75
CA GLY A 30 12.22 -26.45 70.58
C GLY A 30 11.07 -27.45 70.72
N LYS A 31 10.83 -28.04 71.90
CA LYS A 31 9.78 -29.07 72.11
C LYS A 31 8.40 -28.65 71.61
N SER A 32 7.98 -27.42 71.94
CA SER A 32 6.67 -26.87 71.58
C SER A 32 6.51 -26.70 70.08
N CYS A 33 7.49 -26.09 69.41
CA CYS A 33 7.51 -25.94 67.95
C CYS A 33 7.52 -27.31 67.24
N PHE A 34 8.27 -28.28 67.78
CA PHE A 34 8.32 -29.66 67.29
C PHE A 34 6.95 -30.37 67.41
N CYS A 35 6.23 -30.19 68.52
CA CYS A 35 4.87 -30.71 68.68
C CYS A 35 3.88 -30.01 67.74
N ASN A 36 3.90 -28.67 67.70
CA ASN A 36 3.05 -27.86 66.83
C ASN A 36 3.17 -28.32 65.37
N ARG A 37 4.40 -28.43 64.84
CA ARG A 37 4.61 -28.80 63.44
C ARG A 37 4.15 -30.22 63.10
N PHE A 38 4.11 -31.14 64.07
CA PHE A 38 3.60 -32.49 63.83
C PHE A 38 2.06 -32.53 63.77
N ILE A 39 1.39 -31.82 64.69
CA ILE A 39 -0.07 -31.70 64.72
C ILE A 39 -0.58 -30.85 63.55
N CYS A 40 0.11 -29.75 63.23
CA CYS A 40 -0.23 -28.84 62.15
C CYS A 40 0.92 -28.63 61.16
N GLN A 41 0.79 -29.27 59.99
CA GLN A 41 1.75 -29.14 58.90
C GLN A 41 1.47 -27.91 58.01
N VAL A 42 0.23 -27.40 58.02
CA VAL A 42 -0.21 -26.20 57.28
C VAL A 42 0.52 -24.96 57.82
N ALA A 43 1.22 -24.24 56.93
CA ALA A 43 2.03 -23.09 57.28
C ALA A 43 1.25 -21.98 58.02
N ASP A 44 0.04 -21.64 57.57
CA ASP A 44 -0.81 -20.61 58.18
C ASP A 44 -1.27 -20.93 59.63
N LYS A 45 -1.12 -22.19 60.08
CA LYS A 45 -1.50 -22.62 61.44
C LYS A 45 -0.31 -22.85 62.37
N TYR A 46 0.93 -22.75 61.87
CA TYR A 46 2.13 -23.02 62.65
C TYR A 46 2.63 -21.77 63.40
N SER A 47 2.61 -21.82 64.72
CA SER A 47 3.14 -20.75 65.58
C SER A 47 4.64 -20.91 65.77
N HIS A 48 5.38 -19.80 65.67
CA HIS A 48 6.84 -19.78 65.83
C HIS A 48 7.31 -19.57 67.28
N ASP A 49 6.42 -19.06 68.14
CA ASP A 49 6.68 -18.67 69.52
C ASP A 49 5.67 -19.35 70.46
N HIS A 50 6.19 -19.89 71.56
CA HIS A 50 5.46 -20.65 72.57
C HIS A 50 6.04 -20.35 73.95
N ILE A 51 5.33 -19.52 74.71
CA ILE A 51 5.76 -19.06 76.03
C ILE A 51 5.69 -20.18 77.08
N SER A 52 6.62 -20.14 78.04
CA SER A 52 6.61 -20.98 79.24
C SER A 52 6.75 -20.18 80.54
N VAL A 53 6.74 -18.85 80.43
CA VAL A 53 6.43 -17.91 81.52
C VAL A 53 4.97 -17.52 81.32
N LEU A 54 4.15 -17.60 82.36
CA LEU A 54 2.69 -17.46 82.31
C LEU A 54 2.19 -16.71 83.54
N SER A 55 1.02 -16.06 83.43
CA SER A 55 0.33 -15.54 84.61
C SER A 55 -0.34 -16.66 85.40
N GLN A 56 -0.62 -16.41 86.68
CA GLN A 56 -1.37 -17.33 87.53
C GLN A 56 -2.79 -17.63 86.98
N SER A 57 -3.37 -16.72 86.19
CA SER A 57 -4.61 -16.93 85.44
C SER A 57 -4.44 -17.96 84.32
N ASP A 58 -3.45 -17.79 83.45
CA ASP A 58 -3.23 -18.67 82.29
C ASP A 58 -2.89 -20.10 82.75
N PHE A 59 -2.09 -20.21 83.81
CA PHE A 59 -1.72 -21.49 84.40
C PHE A 59 -2.94 -22.25 84.99
N ALA A 60 -3.94 -21.52 85.49
CA ALA A 60 -5.20 -22.09 85.98
C ALA A 60 -6.26 -22.32 84.88
N GLY A 61 -6.13 -21.65 83.72
CA GLY A 61 -7.01 -21.79 82.56
C GLY A 61 -7.04 -23.20 81.97
N ARG A 62 -8.15 -23.62 81.36
CA ARG A 62 -8.44 -25.04 81.04
C ARG A 62 -7.45 -25.73 80.07
N VAL A 63 -6.60 -24.98 79.37
CA VAL A 63 -5.54 -25.54 78.51
C VAL A 63 -4.33 -25.97 79.36
N ILE A 64 -3.83 -25.10 80.24
CA ILE A 64 -2.72 -25.43 81.14
C ILE A 64 -3.20 -26.28 82.32
N ASN A 65 -4.41 -26.01 82.82
CA ASN A 65 -5.18 -26.80 83.78
C ASN A 65 -4.43 -27.12 85.09
N ASN A 66 -3.57 -26.21 85.54
CA ASN A 66 -2.65 -26.37 86.67
C ASN A 66 -1.58 -27.48 86.47
N ASP A 67 -1.36 -27.92 85.23
CA ASP A 67 -0.34 -28.91 84.88
C ASP A 67 0.96 -28.27 84.36
N HIS A 68 2.07 -28.96 84.57
CA HIS A 68 3.34 -28.66 83.88
C HIS A 68 3.51 -29.51 82.61
N PHE A 69 2.41 -29.75 81.88
CA PHE A 69 2.42 -30.37 80.56
C PHE A 69 1.32 -29.77 79.67
N LEU A 70 1.57 -29.71 78.36
CA LEU A 70 0.58 -29.37 77.34
C LEU A 70 0.00 -30.65 76.73
N TYR A 71 -1.31 -30.65 76.47
CA TYR A 71 -1.91 -31.57 75.52
C TYR A 71 -1.95 -30.88 74.16
N TRP A 72 -1.24 -31.42 73.18
CA TRP A 72 -1.11 -30.85 71.83
C TRP A 72 -2.19 -31.32 70.86
N GLY A 73 -3.10 -32.18 71.31
CA GLY A 73 -4.21 -32.70 70.49
C GLY A 73 -3.95 -34.10 69.94
N GLU A 74 -4.65 -34.39 68.85
CA GLU A 74 -4.49 -35.64 68.09
C GLU A 74 -4.20 -35.36 66.61
N VAL A 75 -3.45 -36.25 65.97
CA VAL A 75 -3.27 -36.25 64.51
C VAL A 75 -3.21 -37.68 63.99
N THR A 76 -3.86 -37.95 62.85
CA THR A 76 -3.80 -39.25 62.19
C THR A 76 -2.89 -39.19 60.97
N LYS A 77 -1.98 -40.16 60.86
CA LYS A 77 -1.10 -40.41 59.71
C LYS A 77 -1.46 -41.74 59.06
N THR A 78 -1.07 -41.95 57.80
CA THR A 78 -1.34 -43.19 57.08
C THR A 78 -0.03 -43.82 56.62
N ASP A 79 0.17 -45.09 56.98
CA ASP A 79 1.43 -45.84 56.83
C ASP A 79 1.12 -47.27 56.38
N ASP A 80 1.67 -47.69 55.24
CA ASP A 80 1.33 -48.95 54.52
C ASP A 80 -0.20 -49.23 54.43
N GLY A 81 -1.02 -48.18 54.33
CA GLY A 81 -2.49 -48.26 54.25
C GLY A 81 -3.21 -48.50 55.59
N SER A 82 -2.50 -48.40 56.72
CA SER A 82 -3.05 -48.41 58.08
C SER A 82 -3.05 -46.99 58.67
N ASN A 83 -4.04 -46.65 59.50
CA ASN A 83 -4.08 -45.36 60.16
C ASN A 83 -3.37 -45.41 61.52
N PHE A 84 -2.50 -44.43 61.76
CA PHE A 84 -1.72 -44.23 62.97
C PHE A 84 -2.17 -42.90 63.59
N THR A 85 -3.04 -42.95 64.59
CA THR A 85 -3.49 -41.79 65.37
C THR A 85 -2.53 -41.57 66.54
N PHE A 86 -2.07 -40.34 66.71
CA PHE A 86 -1.16 -39.94 67.76
C PHE A 86 -1.85 -38.95 68.70
N HIS A 87 -1.91 -39.24 70.00
CA HIS A 87 -2.18 -38.23 71.02
C HIS A 87 -0.85 -37.72 71.56
N VAL A 88 -0.62 -36.41 71.49
CA VAL A 88 0.69 -35.83 71.81
C VAL A 88 0.60 -34.98 73.07
N ILE A 89 1.53 -35.19 74.01
CA ILE A 89 1.76 -34.29 75.15
C ILE A 89 3.20 -33.77 75.15
N GLU A 90 3.39 -32.52 75.58
CA GLU A 90 4.71 -31.97 75.89
C GLU A 90 4.86 -31.85 77.40
N GLN A 91 5.82 -32.57 77.97
CA GLN A 91 6.23 -32.41 79.36
C GLN A 91 7.19 -31.24 79.47
N THR A 92 6.80 -30.18 80.20
CA THR A 92 7.55 -28.93 80.27
C THR A 92 7.65 -28.44 81.72
N GLU A 93 8.05 -27.18 81.94
CA GLU A 93 7.93 -26.53 83.24
C GLU A 93 7.50 -25.07 83.04
N PHE A 94 6.30 -24.73 83.55
CA PHE A 94 5.78 -23.38 83.54
C PHE A 94 6.29 -22.58 84.73
N ILE A 95 6.59 -21.32 84.46
CA ILE A 95 7.18 -20.33 85.36
C ILE A 95 6.15 -19.23 85.59
N ASP A 96 5.98 -18.82 86.83
CA ASP A 96 5.17 -17.67 87.24
C ASP A 96 5.83 -16.36 86.81
N ASP A 97 5.08 -15.48 86.14
CA ASP A 97 5.55 -14.22 85.57
C ASP A 97 5.90 -13.15 86.61
N VAL A 98 5.36 -13.27 87.84
CA VAL A 98 5.69 -12.37 88.96
C VAL A 98 6.95 -12.81 89.69
N SER A 99 7.07 -14.09 90.07
CA SER A 99 8.17 -14.59 90.92
C SER A 99 9.35 -15.21 90.16
N PHE A 100 9.21 -15.46 88.86
CA PHE A 100 10.19 -16.18 88.02
C PHE A 100 10.60 -17.53 88.61
N GLN A 101 9.66 -18.21 89.28
CA GLN A 101 9.81 -19.57 89.83
C GLN A 101 8.80 -20.52 89.18
N PRO A 102 9.08 -21.83 89.13
CA PRO A 102 8.09 -22.80 88.70
C PRO A 102 6.83 -22.74 89.57
N PHE A 103 5.64 -22.81 88.97
CA PHE A 103 4.38 -22.95 89.70
C PHE A 103 4.40 -24.17 90.63
N LYS A 104 3.65 -24.11 91.75
CA LYS A 104 3.71 -25.11 92.83
C LYS A 104 2.32 -25.67 93.15
N THR A 105 1.95 -26.75 92.48
CA THR A 105 0.66 -27.43 92.62
C THR A 105 0.72 -28.54 93.68
N GLY A 106 0.89 -28.12 94.94
CA GLY A 106 0.97 -29.03 96.09
C GLY A 106 2.25 -29.87 96.07
N ARG A 107 2.13 -31.19 95.94
CA ARG A 107 3.28 -32.12 95.87
C ARG A 107 3.73 -32.36 94.42
N THR A 108 4.08 -31.29 93.71
CA THR A 108 4.64 -31.39 92.34
C THR A 108 6.04 -32.03 92.40
N ASP A 109 6.24 -33.21 91.80
CA ASP A 109 7.57 -33.81 91.65
C ASP A 109 8.43 -32.96 90.68
N PRO A 110 9.77 -32.90 90.88
CA PRO A 110 10.66 -32.14 90.03
C PRO A 110 10.67 -32.69 88.59
N TYR A 111 10.90 -31.80 87.64
CA TYR A 111 10.72 -32.07 86.20
C TYR A 111 11.36 -33.38 85.71
N HIS A 112 12.59 -33.70 86.13
CA HIS A 112 13.32 -34.90 85.71
C HIS A 112 12.65 -36.24 86.12
N LYS A 113 11.76 -36.23 87.13
CA LYS A 113 10.89 -37.38 87.46
C LYS A 113 9.53 -37.29 86.78
N ARG A 114 8.95 -36.09 86.75
CA ARG A 114 7.61 -35.82 86.23
C ARG A 114 7.50 -36.13 84.74
N CYS A 115 8.49 -35.72 83.94
CA CYS A 115 8.44 -35.88 82.48
C CYS A 115 8.50 -37.33 82.00
N ILE A 116 9.09 -38.25 82.78
CA ILE A 116 9.19 -39.68 82.44
C ILE A 116 7.99 -40.51 82.94
N MET A 117 6.98 -39.89 83.55
CA MET A 117 5.79 -40.58 84.04
C MET A 117 4.98 -41.19 82.89
N THR A 118 4.61 -42.47 83.04
CA THR A 118 3.86 -43.23 82.02
C THR A 118 2.35 -43.16 82.16
N LYS A 119 1.84 -42.43 83.16
CA LYS A 119 0.42 -42.17 83.39
C LYS A 119 0.24 -40.69 83.69
N VAL A 120 -0.50 -40.00 82.84
CA VAL A 120 -0.76 -38.56 82.93
C VAL A 120 -2.27 -38.38 83.06
N GLN A 121 -2.71 -37.54 84.00
CA GLN A 121 -4.11 -37.36 84.38
C GLN A 121 -4.38 -35.88 84.60
N SER A 122 -5.39 -35.34 83.92
CA SER A 122 -5.86 -33.97 84.04
C SER A 122 -7.26 -33.90 83.43
N ALA A 123 -8.28 -33.77 84.27
CA ALA A 123 -9.68 -33.81 83.85
C ALA A 123 -10.06 -32.52 83.08
N GLU A 124 -10.87 -32.66 82.03
CA GLU A 124 -11.36 -31.57 81.17
C GLU A 124 -10.30 -30.70 80.46
N LYS A 125 -9.02 -31.09 80.53
CA LYS A 125 -7.89 -30.38 79.91
C LYS A 125 -8.09 -30.18 78.41
N LEU A 126 -7.97 -28.95 77.94
CA LEU A 126 -8.09 -28.58 76.53
C LEU A 126 -6.77 -28.72 75.77
N MET A 127 -6.90 -28.92 74.46
CA MET A 127 -5.81 -28.86 73.48
C MET A 127 -5.22 -27.45 73.41
N TYR A 128 -3.90 -27.38 73.50
CA TYR A 128 -3.11 -26.17 73.26
C TYR A 128 -2.85 -25.98 71.76
N ILE A 129 -3.06 -24.77 71.27
CA ILE A 129 -2.89 -24.36 69.87
C ILE A 129 -1.76 -23.33 69.77
N CYS A 130 -1.89 -22.21 70.48
CA CYS A 130 -0.91 -21.13 70.54
C CYS A 130 -1.00 -20.38 71.88
N LYS A 131 -0.07 -19.44 72.12
CA LYS A 131 -0.07 -18.64 73.36
C LYS A 131 -1.29 -17.72 73.47
N ASP A 132 -1.81 -17.25 72.34
CA ASP A 132 -2.90 -16.26 72.27
C ASP A 132 -4.28 -16.89 72.57
N GLN A 133 -4.35 -18.23 72.70
CA GLN A 133 -5.52 -18.98 73.17
C GLN A 133 -5.73 -18.87 74.69
N LEU A 134 -4.67 -18.59 75.46
CA LEU A 134 -4.71 -18.61 76.93
C LEU A 134 -5.52 -17.41 77.46
N GLY A 135 -6.46 -17.67 78.36
CA GLY A 135 -7.46 -16.68 78.78
C GLY A 135 -8.55 -16.36 77.72
N MET A 136 -8.46 -16.95 76.53
CA MET A 136 -9.45 -16.86 75.44
C MET A 136 -9.96 -18.25 75.01
N GLU A 137 -9.93 -19.25 75.90
CA GLU A 137 -10.26 -20.65 75.59
C GLU A 137 -11.72 -20.87 75.14
N THR A 138 -12.59 -19.88 75.33
CA THR A 138 -14.00 -19.89 74.95
C THR A 138 -14.29 -19.19 73.62
N ASP A 139 -13.30 -18.55 72.98
CA ASP A 139 -13.50 -17.90 71.68
C ASP A 139 -13.74 -18.95 70.58
N SER A 140 -14.76 -18.72 69.76
CA SER A 140 -15.18 -19.59 68.64
C SER A 140 -14.12 -19.80 67.55
N SER A 141 -13.05 -19.00 67.54
CA SER A 141 -11.91 -19.16 66.63
C SER A 141 -10.97 -20.32 67.02
N TYR A 142 -11.06 -20.84 68.24
CA TYR A 142 -10.23 -21.96 68.73
C TYR A 142 -11.02 -23.27 68.88
N GLU A 143 -10.41 -24.39 68.48
CA GLU A 143 -11.03 -25.73 68.60
C GLU A 143 -10.96 -26.24 70.05
N GLN A 144 -12.11 -26.31 70.73
CA GLN A 144 -12.20 -26.85 72.11
C GLN A 144 -12.13 -28.39 72.15
N LYS A 145 -10.98 -28.94 71.76
CA LYS A 145 -10.70 -30.38 71.82
C LYS A 145 -10.20 -30.77 73.20
N ILE A 146 -10.89 -31.70 73.88
CA ILE A 146 -10.53 -32.17 75.24
C ILE A 146 -9.57 -33.37 75.15
N MET A 147 -8.67 -33.51 76.13
CA MET A 147 -7.80 -34.68 76.28
C MET A 147 -8.61 -35.96 76.58
N PRO A 148 -8.44 -37.04 75.80
CA PRO A 148 -9.19 -38.30 75.97
C PRO A 148 -9.23 -38.80 77.41
N ASP A 149 -10.41 -39.19 77.88
CA ASP A 149 -10.74 -39.70 79.22
C ASP A 149 -10.19 -38.87 80.41
N GLY A 150 -9.75 -37.64 80.18
CA GLY A 150 -8.96 -36.86 81.14
C GLY A 150 -7.63 -37.53 81.53
N LYS A 151 -7.15 -38.52 80.75
CA LYS A 151 -6.07 -39.43 81.14
C LYS A 151 -5.43 -40.15 79.96
N LEU A 152 -4.10 -40.02 79.83
CA LEU A 152 -3.31 -40.75 78.84
C LEU A 152 -2.30 -41.69 79.52
N ASN A 153 -2.12 -42.88 78.95
CA ASN A 153 -1.06 -43.82 79.35
C ASN A 153 0.04 -43.77 78.28
N VAL A 154 1.18 -43.14 78.58
CA VAL A 154 2.24 -42.89 77.57
C VAL A 154 2.81 -44.19 77.05
N ASP A 155 2.88 -44.34 75.73
CA ASP A 155 3.34 -45.53 75.01
C ASP A 155 4.79 -45.45 74.54
N GLY A 156 5.27 -44.25 74.23
CA GLY A 156 6.67 -43.98 73.93
C GLY A 156 7.02 -42.51 74.12
N PHE A 157 8.31 -42.23 74.09
CA PHE A 157 8.85 -40.89 74.34
C PHE A 157 9.66 -40.36 73.15
N ILE A 158 9.60 -39.05 72.94
CA ILE A 158 10.55 -38.34 72.07
C ILE A 158 11.37 -37.42 72.97
N CYS A 159 12.69 -37.56 72.98
CA CYS A 159 13.60 -36.74 73.75
C CYS A 159 14.26 -35.70 72.82
N CYS A 160 13.98 -34.42 73.03
CA CYS A 160 14.58 -33.31 72.27
C CYS A 160 15.92 -32.90 72.86
N PHE A 161 16.93 -32.84 72.01
CA PHE A 161 18.26 -32.28 72.27
C PHE A 161 18.47 -31.10 71.32
N ASP A 162 18.64 -29.89 71.85
CA ASP A 162 18.85 -28.70 71.03
C ASP A 162 20.29 -28.67 70.51
N VAL A 163 20.47 -28.58 69.19
CA VAL A 163 21.82 -28.46 68.59
C VAL A 163 22.19 -27.05 68.18
N SER A 164 21.33 -26.04 68.42
CA SER A 164 21.72 -24.63 68.26
C SER A 164 22.31 -24.04 69.54
N GLN A 165 23.14 -23.00 69.36
CA GLN A 165 23.90 -22.39 70.44
C GLN A 165 23.03 -21.40 71.23
N SER A 166 22.62 -21.81 72.43
CA SER A 166 21.88 -20.93 73.35
C SER A 166 22.82 -20.18 74.29
N GLN A 167 22.46 -18.95 74.64
CA GLN A 167 23.08 -18.22 75.74
C GLN A 167 22.71 -18.88 77.07
N GLN A 168 23.59 -18.78 78.07
CA GLN A 168 23.40 -19.25 79.46
C GLN A 168 23.18 -20.78 79.67
N ARG A 169 22.86 -21.56 78.64
CA ARG A 169 22.82 -23.04 78.70
C ARG A 169 24.15 -23.65 78.22
N THR A 170 24.83 -24.41 79.07
CA THR A 170 26.02 -25.18 78.64
C THR A 170 25.63 -26.48 77.93
N LEU A 171 26.47 -26.91 76.98
CA LEU A 171 26.30 -28.18 76.28
C LEU A 171 26.38 -29.36 77.26
N GLU A 172 27.33 -29.29 78.18
CA GLU A 172 27.61 -30.30 79.19
C GLU A 172 26.40 -30.55 80.09
N HIS A 173 25.72 -29.48 80.54
CA HIS A 173 24.49 -29.61 81.33
C HIS A 173 23.35 -30.26 80.52
N GLN A 174 23.14 -29.86 79.26
CA GLN A 174 22.13 -30.49 78.40
C GLN A 174 22.43 -31.98 78.17
N VAL A 175 23.70 -32.34 77.95
CA VAL A 175 24.14 -33.73 77.78
C VAL A 175 23.85 -34.56 79.04
N GLU A 176 24.27 -34.11 80.22
CA GLU A 176 24.01 -34.78 81.49
C GLU A 176 22.50 -34.94 81.76
N PHE A 177 21.72 -33.89 81.53
CA PHE A 177 20.27 -33.89 81.75
C PHE A 177 19.56 -34.87 80.81
N VAL A 178 19.89 -34.88 79.52
CA VAL A 178 19.31 -35.82 78.54
C VAL A 178 19.70 -37.26 78.86
N ILE A 179 20.95 -37.53 79.28
CA ILE A 179 21.37 -38.87 79.75
C ILE A 179 20.56 -39.31 80.96
N HIS A 180 20.25 -38.40 81.89
CA HIS A 180 19.37 -38.69 83.04
C HIS A 180 17.96 -39.07 82.58
N LEU A 181 17.37 -38.31 81.65
CA LEU A 181 16.03 -38.60 81.12
C LEU A 181 15.97 -39.95 80.38
N LEU A 182 16.91 -40.23 79.49
CA LEU A 182 16.94 -41.49 78.72
C LEU A 182 17.06 -42.70 79.65
N ASN A 183 17.92 -42.63 80.67
CA ASN A 183 18.01 -43.65 81.71
C ASN A 183 16.73 -43.79 82.56
N GLY A 184 15.96 -42.72 82.74
CA GLY A 184 14.64 -42.75 83.36
C GLY A 184 13.60 -43.49 82.49
N VAL A 185 13.51 -43.15 81.21
CA VAL A 185 12.56 -43.78 80.27
C VAL A 185 12.85 -45.27 80.07
N LEU A 186 14.12 -45.65 79.93
CA LEU A 186 14.50 -47.07 79.76
C LEU A 186 14.15 -47.93 80.99
N LYS A 187 14.27 -47.38 82.22
CA LYS A 187 13.82 -48.07 83.44
C LYS A 187 12.30 -48.34 83.43
N ASN A 188 11.53 -47.44 82.81
CA ASN A 188 10.08 -47.59 82.61
C ASN A 188 9.72 -48.55 81.45
N LYS A 189 10.71 -49.16 80.77
CA LYS A 189 10.56 -50.13 79.67
C LYS A 189 9.73 -49.61 78.48
N LYS A 190 9.74 -48.30 78.24
CA LYS A 190 9.04 -47.64 77.12
C LYS A 190 10.06 -47.26 76.02
N PRO A 191 9.71 -47.36 74.73
CA PRO A 191 10.59 -46.91 73.65
C PRO A 191 10.86 -45.40 73.71
N VAL A 192 12.02 -45.01 73.19
CA VAL A 192 12.41 -43.60 73.07
C VAL A 192 13.19 -43.35 71.78
N VAL A 193 12.94 -42.20 71.16
CA VAL A 193 13.73 -41.64 70.05
C VAL A 193 14.42 -40.38 70.56
N LEU A 194 15.71 -40.20 70.24
CA LEU A 194 16.42 -38.94 70.45
C LEU A 194 16.29 -38.10 69.16
N VAL A 195 15.80 -36.87 69.26
CA VAL A 195 15.73 -35.95 68.12
C VAL A 195 16.64 -34.75 68.36
N THR A 196 17.41 -34.35 67.34
CA THR A 196 18.04 -33.03 67.38
C THR A 196 17.05 -32.00 66.87
N THR A 197 16.82 -30.96 67.68
CA THR A 197 15.97 -29.82 67.33
C THR A 197 16.83 -28.64 66.91
N LYS A 198 16.28 -27.75 66.07
CA LYS A 198 16.98 -26.62 65.43
C LYS A 198 18.22 -27.06 64.64
N THR A 199 18.11 -28.16 63.90
CA THR A 199 19.23 -28.69 63.07
C THR A 199 19.52 -27.81 61.85
N ASP A 200 18.61 -26.88 61.55
CA ASP A 200 18.77 -25.70 60.69
C ASP A 200 19.77 -24.67 61.23
N GLU A 201 19.91 -24.53 62.55
CA GLU A 201 20.88 -23.66 63.24
C GLU A 201 22.04 -24.46 63.85
N VAL A 202 22.42 -25.60 63.24
CA VAL A 202 23.28 -26.61 63.88
C VAL A 202 24.69 -26.12 64.23
N ASN A 203 25.05 -26.24 65.51
CA ASN A 203 26.43 -26.21 65.96
C ASN A 203 27.01 -27.64 65.97
N GLU A 204 28.04 -27.90 65.15
CA GLU A 204 28.61 -29.25 65.00
C GLU A 204 29.04 -29.89 66.33
N ARG A 205 29.51 -29.11 67.31
CA ARG A 205 29.92 -29.65 68.62
C ARG A 205 28.72 -30.26 69.36
N TYR A 206 27.56 -29.62 69.27
CA TYR A 206 26.33 -30.09 69.91
C TYR A 206 25.81 -31.36 69.23
N LEU A 207 25.80 -31.40 67.89
CA LEU A 207 25.41 -32.58 67.12
C LEU A 207 26.31 -33.79 67.45
N LYS A 208 27.65 -33.58 67.49
CA LYS A 208 28.61 -34.64 67.82
C LYS A 208 28.45 -35.19 69.23
N GLU A 209 27.96 -34.41 70.21
CA GLU A 209 27.59 -34.96 71.53
C GLU A 209 26.27 -35.75 71.49
N ALA A 210 25.26 -35.32 70.72
CA ALA A 210 24.03 -36.11 70.53
C ALA A 210 24.31 -37.48 69.89
N GLU A 211 25.22 -37.53 68.91
CA GLU A 211 25.74 -38.77 68.33
C GLU A 211 26.47 -39.64 69.36
N LYS A 212 27.37 -39.04 70.17
CA LYS A 212 28.07 -39.74 71.26
C LYS A 212 27.13 -40.30 72.31
N ILE A 213 25.99 -39.66 72.59
CA ILE A 213 24.97 -40.19 73.49
C ILE A 213 24.44 -41.52 72.95
N VAL A 214 23.87 -41.56 71.74
CA VAL A 214 23.29 -42.81 71.19
C VAL A 214 24.33 -43.89 70.85
N ALA A 215 25.60 -43.50 70.65
CA ALA A 215 26.70 -44.44 70.45
C ALA A 215 27.08 -45.25 71.72
N ARG A 216 26.62 -44.85 72.91
CA ARG A 216 26.87 -45.58 74.18
C ARG A 216 26.32 -47.00 74.11
N LYS A 217 27.06 -47.96 74.71
CA LYS A 217 26.74 -49.41 74.66
C LYS A 217 25.31 -49.75 75.16
N GLU A 218 24.80 -48.96 76.10
CA GLU A 218 23.45 -49.05 76.68
C GLU A 218 22.32 -48.57 75.74
N TYR A 219 22.60 -47.62 74.84
CA TYR A 219 21.60 -47.01 73.94
C TYR A 219 21.71 -47.48 72.48
N LYS A 220 22.90 -47.92 72.06
CA LYS A 220 23.18 -48.33 70.68
C LYS A 220 22.19 -49.40 70.21
N ASN A 221 21.61 -49.19 69.01
CA ASN A 221 20.52 -49.97 68.40
C ASN A 221 19.14 -49.90 69.11
N ASN A 222 19.08 -49.40 70.35
CA ASN A 222 17.85 -49.25 71.14
C ASN A 222 17.20 -47.88 70.95
N ILE A 223 18.01 -46.81 70.88
CA ILE A 223 17.56 -45.42 70.73
C ILE A 223 18.03 -44.90 69.36
N PRO A 224 17.12 -44.62 68.41
CA PRO A 224 17.48 -43.94 67.17
C PRO A 224 17.76 -42.45 67.40
N LEU A 225 18.61 -41.87 66.55
CA LEU A 225 18.85 -40.43 66.44
C LEU A 225 18.28 -39.92 65.12
N ILE A 226 17.48 -38.85 65.17
CA ILE A 226 16.89 -38.22 63.97
C ILE A 226 17.10 -36.71 64.05
N GLY A 227 17.73 -36.13 63.03
CA GLY A 227 17.91 -34.67 62.94
C GLY A 227 16.68 -33.99 62.36
N THR A 228 16.18 -32.93 63.01
CA THR A 228 14.89 -32.29 62.69
C THR A 228 14.94 -30.76 62.71
N SER A 229 14.01 -30.15 61.99
CA SER A 229 13.69 -28.71 62.05
C SER A 229 12.18 -28.51 62.09
N ALA A 230 11.69 -27.75 63.07
CA ALA A 230 10.27 -27.41 63.18
C ALA A 230 9.88 -26.27 62.23
N HIS A 231 10.74 -25.26 62.08
CA HIS A 231 10.49 -24.11 61.21
C HIS A 231 10.44 -24.54 59.74
N GLU A 232 11.49 -25.22 59.26
CA GLU A 232 11.57 -25.73 57.88
C GLU A 232 10.69 -26.96 57.59
N ASN A 233 10.09 -27.56 58.63
CA ASN A 233 9.32 -28.81 58.56
C ASN A 233 10.14 -29.99 57.98
N VAL A 234 11.28 -30.30 58.60
CA VAL A 234 12.19 -31.36 58.18
C VAL A 234 12.22 -32.48 59.23
N ASN A 235 11.97 -33.72 58.79
CA ASN A 235 11.99 -34.96 59.59
C ASN A 235 11.07 -35.03 60.83
N ILE A 236 10.18 -34.05 61.03
CA ILE A 236 9.24 -34.02 62.16
C ILE A 236 8.35 -35.29 62.18
N GLU A 237 7.68 -35.59 61.06
CA GLU A 237 6.84 -36.77 60.94
C GLU A 237 7.64 -38.08 61.03
N LEU A 238 8.84 -38.12 60.45
CA LEU A 238 9.75 -39.28 60.51
C LEU A 238 10.09 -39.67 61.96
N ALA A 239 10.20 -38.71 62.88
CA ALA A 239 10.47 -38.98 64.29
C ALA A 239 9.30 -39.68 65.00
N PHE A 240 8.07 -39.18 64.83
CA PHE A 240 6.87 -39.80 65.40
C PHE A 240 6.58 -41.16 64.77
N MET A 241 6.69 -41.29 63.44
CA MET A 241 6.51 -42.56 62.75
C MET A 241 7.56 -43.61 63.17
N THR A 242 8.82 -43.20 63.36
CA THR A 242 9.86 -44.10 63.90
C THR A 242 9.52 -44.57 65.32
N LEU A 243 8.98 -43.70 66.17
CA LEU A 243 8.55 -44.08 67.52
C LEU A 243 7.38 -45.07 67.51
N ALA A 244 6.35 -44.86 66.68
CA ALA A 244 5.22 -45.78 66.55
C ALA A 244 5.67 -47.21 66.16
N HIS A 245 6.56 -47.31 65.17
CA HIS A 245 7.17 -48.58 64.76
C HIS A 245 7.96 -49.28 65.89
N LEU A 246 8.58 -48.52 66.82
CA LEU A 246 9.23 -49.07 68.01
C LEU A 246 8.25 -49.53 69.09
N ILE A 247 7.09 -48.86 69.23
CA ILE A 247 6.01 -49.26 70.16
C ILE A 247 5.40 -50.60 69.69
N ASP A 248 5.03 -50.68 68.42
CA ASP A 248 4.44 -51.88 67.80
C ASP A 248 5.45 -53.01 67.54
N LYS A 249 6.75 -52.73 67.62
CA LYS A 249 7.85 -53.68 67.36
C LYS A 249 7.77 -54.30 65.95
N THR A 250 7.45 -53.45 64.98
CA THR A 250 7.36 -53.82 63.56
C THR A 250 8.71 -54.34 63.03
N LYS A 251 8.65 -55.23 62.03
CA LYS A 251 9.87 -55.78 61.38
C LYS A 251 10.46 -54.80 60.37
N THR A 252 9.60 -54.15 59.59
CA THR A 252 9.93 -52.91 58.88
C THR A 252 10.09 -51.77 59.90
N ARG A 253 10.99 -50.83 59.60
CA ARG A 253 11.14 -49.55 60.32
C ARG A 253 11.34 -48.46 59.26
N PRO A 254 10.91 -47.20 59.50
CA PRO A 254 11.17 -46.11 58.58
C PRO A 254 12.68 -45.95 58.33
N LYS A 255 13.07 -45.68 57.08
CA LYS A 255 14.47 -45.37 56.76
C LYS A 255 14.78 -43.99 57.34
N ILE A 256 15.64 -43.95 58.37
CA ILE A 256 16.19 -42.68 58.86
C ILE A 256 17.08 -42.11 57.76
N ILE A 257 16.72 -40.92 57.28
CA ILE A 257 17.47 -40.17 56.26
C ILE A 257 18.33 -39.08 56.94
N PRO A 258 19.57 -38.84 56.45
CA PRO A 258 20.39 -37.71 56.91
C PRO A 258 19.64 -36.38 56.77
N PHE A 259 19.84 -35.47 57.72
CA PHE A 259 19.17 -34.16 57.70
C PHE A 259 19.45 -33.38 56.40
N SER A 260 20.68 -33.46 55.86
CA SER A 260 21.06 -32.84 54.59
C SER A 260 20.42 -33.46 53.34
N GLU A 261 19.98 -34.73 53.38
CA GLU A 261 19.13 -35.32 52.34
C GLU A 261 17.68 -34.88 52.50
N ALA A 262 17.17 -34.85 53.74
CA ALA A 262 15.82 -34.44 54.06
C ALA A 262 15.56 -32.96 53.70
N VAL A 263 16.53 -32.07 53.91
CA VAL A 263 16.47 -30.65 53.47
C VAL A 263 16.38 -30.54 51.95
N LYS A 264 17.10 -31.37 51.18
CA LYS A 264 17.01 -31.37 49.71
C LYS A 264 15.62 -31.82 49.23
N GLN A 265 15.11 -32.93 49.75
CA GLN A 265 13.77 -33.44 49.45
C GLN A 265 12.68 -32.41 49.83
N ARG A 266 12.83 -31.76 51.00
CA ARG A 266 11.95 -30.67 51.43
C ARG A 266 11.98 -29.50 50.45
N LYS A 267 13.16 -29.07 50.00
CA LYS A 267 13.31 -28.00 49.01
C LYS A 267 12.71 -28.37 47.65
N GLU A 268 12.93 -29.59 47.16
CA GLU A 268 12.37 -30.05 45.88
C GLU A 268 10.83 -29.96 45.85
N ILE A 269 10.17 -30.32 46.96
CA ILE A 269 8.71 -30.16 47.13
C ILE A 269 8.30 -28.68 47.09
N LEU A 270 9.04 -27.81 47.80
CA LEU A 270 8.78 -26.37 47.87
C LEU A 270 8.98 -25.67 46.51
N ASP A 271 10.01 -26.04 45.75
CA ASP A 271 10.29 -25.51 44.42
C ASP A 271 9.22 -25.94 43.41
N VAL A 272 8.80 -27.22 43.42
CA VAL A 272 7.71 -27.74 42.56
C VAL A 272 6.39 -27.02 42.83
N ALA A 273 5.99 -26.89 44.10
CA ALA A 273 4.77 -26.16 44.46
C ALA A 273 4.84 -24.67 44.05
N THR A 274 6.04 -24.07 44.12
CA THR A 274 6.27 -22.68 43.70
C THR A 274 6.08 -22.49 42.19
N GLU A 275 6.63 -23.37 41.34
CA GLU A 275 6.46 -23.27 39.89
C GLU A 275 5.05 -23.65 39.43
N ALA A 276 4.38 -24.59 40.12
CA ALA A 276 2.96 -24.90 39.88
C ALA A 276 2.08 -23.65 40.12
N TYR A 277 2.21 -23.00 41.28
CA TYR A 277 1.44 -21.78 41.57
C TYR A 277 1.82 -20.58 40.68
N LYS A 278 3.11 -20.39 40.32
CA LYS A 278 3.51 -19.41 39.30
C LYS A 278 2.85 -19.68 37.93
N SER A 279 2.73 -20.94 37.54
CA SER A 279 2.10 -21.33 36.28
C SER A 279 0.59 -21.11 36.33
N LEU A 280 -0.06 -21.43 37.45
CA LEU A 280 -1.47 -21.14 37.69
C LEU A 280 -1.76 -19.63 37.61
N LEU A 281 -0.90 -18.78 38.20
CA LEU A 281 -1.00 -17.32 38.07
C LEU A 281 -0.87 -16.85 36.61
N LYS A 282 0.12 -17.36 35.85
CA LYS A 282 0.28 -17.03 34.42
C LYS A 282 -0.91 -17.46 33.55
N LEU A 283 -1.66 -18.49 33.94
CA LEU A 283 -2.81 -19.00 33.19
C LEU A 283 -4.14 -18.33 33.59
N GLN A 284 -4.37 -18.11 34.89
CA GLN A 284 -5.65 -17.60 35.41
C GLN A 284 -5.65 -16.11 35.79
N VAL A 285 -4.50 -15.44 35.81
CA VAL A 285 -4.37 -14.03 36.20
C VAL A 285 -3.65 -13.29 35.07
N LEU A 286 -4.43 -12.80 34.11
CA LEU A 286 -3.96 -12.04 32.95
C LEU A 286 -4.17 -10.52 33.10
N ASP A 287 -4.98 -10.12 34.08
CA ASP A 287 -5.36 -8.74 34.37
C ASP A 287 -4.43 -8.12 35.43
N SER A 288 -3.86 -6.95 35.13
CA SER A 288 -2.99 -6.17 36.02
C SER A 288 -3.76 -5.31 37.04
N LYS A 289 -5.09 -5.20 36.92
CA LYS A 289 -5.99 -4.64 37.95
C LYS A 289 -6.57 -5.71 38.88
N ALA A 290 -6.22 -6.99 38.71
CA ALA A 290 -6.80 -8.08 39.50
C ALA A 290 -6.51 -7.94 41.01
N VAL A 291 -7.57 -7.93 41.81
CA VAL A 291 -7.49 -7.75 43.28
C VAL A 291 -7.33 -9.11 43.97
N TRP A 292 -6.57 -9.15 45.07
CA TRP A 292 -6.28 -10.38 45.82
C TRP A 292 -7.54 -11.13 46.27
N SER A 293 -8.44 -10.52 47.04
CA SER A 293 -9.53 -11.25 47.70
C SER A 293 -10.53 -11.92 46.73
N PRO A 294 -10.98 -11.28 45.62
CA PRO A 294 -11.76 -11.96 44.59
C PRO A 294 -10.99 -13.06 43.87
N THR A 295 -9.70 -12.84 43.59
CA THR A 295 -8.88 -13.82 42.86
C THR A 295 -8.55 -15.04 43.72
N LYS A 296 -8.31 -14.85 45.03
CA LYS A 296 -8.12 -15.93 46.01
C LYS A 296 -9.31 -16.90 45.98
N ARG A 297 -10.54 -16.37 46.02
CA ARG A 297 -11.79 -17.18 45.93
C ARG A 297 -11.98 -17.96 44.63
N ARG A 298 -11.23 -17.62 43.56
CA ARG A 298 -11.15 -18.42 42.33
C ARG A 298 -10.09 -19.50 42.47
N LEU A 299 -8.88 -19.12 42.87
CA LEU A 299 -7.72 -20.00 43.04
C LEU A 299 -7.90 -21.05 44.17
N GLU A 300 -8.73 -20.78 45.18
CA GLU A 300 -9.12 -21.72 46.25
C GLU A 300 -9.79 -23.01 45.75
N LYS A 301 -10.10 -23.11 44.45
CA LYS A 301 -10.63 -24.32 43.79
C LYS A 301 -9.55 -25.18 43.13
N ASP A 302 -8.33 -24.65 42.93
CA ASP A 302 -7.23 -25.33 42.27
C ASP A 302 -6.30 -25.99 43.30
N SER A 303 -5.93 -27.25 43.06
CA SER A 303 -5.05 -28.04 43.93
C SER A 303 -3.72 -27.35 44.21
N ASP A 304 -3.16 -26.70 43.20
CA ASP A 304 -1.80 -26.16 43.22
C ASP A 304 -1.71 -24.91 44.09
N PHE A 305 -2.79 -24.13 44.14
CA PHE A 305 -2.94 -23.02 45.08
C PHE A 305 -3.06 -23.53 46.52
N GLY A 306 -3.92 -24.53 46.76
CA GLY A 306 -4.08 -25.16 48.07
C GLY A 306 -2.75 -25.70 48.60
N HIS A 307 -2.06 -26.50 47.78
CA HIS A 307 -0.76 -27.08 48.12
C HIS A 307 0.32 -26.01 48.39
N TYR A 308 0.35 -24.92 47.62
CA TYR A 308 1.25 -23.80 47.89
C TYR A 308 0.92 -23.10 49.23
N VAL A 309 -0.36 -22.90 49.54
CA VAL A 309 -0.78 -22.29 50.83
C VAL A 309 -0.48 -23.21 52.01
N ASP A 310 -0.69 -24.52 51.88
CA ASP A 310 -0.32 -25.49 52.92
C ASP A 310 1.18 -25.45 53.24
N LEU A 311 2.02 -25.25 52.21
CA LEU A 311 3.47 -25.25 52.32
C LEU A 311 4.10 -23.91 52.76
N PHE A 312 3.55 -22.78 52.30
CA PHE A 312 4.15 -21.44 52.45
C PHE A 312 3.25 -20.38 53.10
N GLY A 313 1.95 -20.65 53.23
CA GLY A 313 0.97 -19.76 53.83
C GLY A 313 0.36 -18.72 52.88
N THR A 314 -0.84 -18.27 53.23
CA THR A 314 -1.69 -17.34 52.48
C THR A 314 -0.98 -16.01 52.18
N ASP A 315 -0.22 -15.46 53.13
CA ASP A 315 0.51 -14.20 52.90
C ASP A 315 1.71 -14.39 51.95
N SER A 316 2.32 -15.58 51.87
CA SER A 316 3.32 -15.86 50.84
C SER A 316 2.67 -15.96 49.46
N ALA A 317 1.51 -16.62 49.39
CA ALA A 317 0.74 -16.72 48.14
C ALA A 317 0.33 -15.34 47.61
N LYS A 318 -0.05 -14.42 48.52
CA LYS A 318 -0.39 -13.02 48.28
C LYS A 318 0.81 -12.15 47.88
N ARG A 319 2.00 -12.40 48.46
CA ARG A 319 3.26 -11.75 48.04
C ARG A 319 3.62 -12.14 46.60
N LEU A 320 3.52 -13.43 46.27
CA LEU A 320 3.84 -13.91 44.92
C LEU A 320 2.80 -13.42 43.89
N PHE A 321 1.52 -13.40 44.25
CA PHE A 321 0.46 -12.77 43.46
C PHE A 321 0.76 -11.29 43.18
N ARG A 322 1.08 -10.49 44.21
CA ARG A 322 1.44 -9.06 44.02
C ARG A 322 2.63 -8.87 43.08
N ARG A 323 3.64 -9.75 43.13
CA ARG A 323 4.78 -9.73 42.21
C ARG A 323 4.35 -10.05 40.76
N HIS A 324 3.44 -11.00 40.57
CA HIS A 324 2.86 -11.31 39.26
C HIS A 324 2.06 -10.13 38.68
N ILE A 325 1.22 -9.47 39.50
CA ILE A 325 0.48 -8.27 39.09
C ILE A 325 1.42 -7.12 38.67
N ALA A 326 2.51 -6.90 39.41
CA ALA A 326 3.52 -5.90 39.03
C ALA A 326 4.17 -6.21 37.68
N TYR A 327 4.54 -7.49 37.45
CA TYR A 327 5.09 -7.96 36.18
C TYR A 327 4.11 -7.78 35.00
N LEU A 328 2.81 -8.06 35.19
CA LEU A 328 1.80 -7.82 34.15
C LEU A 328 1.72 -6.35 33.74
N ARG A 329 1.78 -5.42 34.71
CA ARG A 329 1.78 -3.97 34.43
C ARG A 329 3.04 -3.54 33.69
N GLU A 330 4.21 -4.04 34.08
CA GLU A 330 5.48 -3.76 33.39
C GLU A 330 5.47 -4.25 31.94
N GLU A 331 4.96 -5.46 31.70
CA GLU A 331 4.75 -6.00 30.35
C GLU A 331 3.77 -5.18 29.50
N GLN A 332 2.69 -4.65 30.09
CA GLN A 332 1.76 -3.74 29.40
C GLN A 332 2.43 -2.42 29.01
N ILE A 333 3.15 -1.79 29.93
CA ILE A 333 3.92 -0.55 29.68
C ILE A 333 4.91 -0.78 28.54
N LYS A 334 5.72 -1.84 28.62
CA LYS A 334 6.72 -2.19 27.61
C LYS A 334 6.13 -2.41 26.21
N LYS A 335 4.95 -3.03 26.13
CA LYS A 335 4.23 -3.24 24.85
C LYS A 335 3.69 -1.92 24.27
N ARG A 336 3.18 -1.01 25.09
CA ARG A 336 2.76 0.34 24.66
C ARG A 336 3.95 1.17 24.21
N GLU A 337 5.05 1.13 24.95
CA GLU A 337 6.31 1.81 24.63
C GLU A 337 6.87 1.36 23.27
N GLN A 338 6.95 0.05 23.03
CA GLN A 338 7.38 -0.50 21.74
C GLN A 338 6.44 -0.13 20.58
N PHE A 339 5.13 -0.06 20.82
CA PHE A 339 4.16 0.40 19.83
C PHE A 339 4.39 1.87 19.45
N PHE A 340 4.57 2.77 20.42
CA PHE A 340 4.83 4.18 20.15
C PHE A 340 6.19 4.42 19.51
N LEU A 341 7.25 3.76 19.99
CA LEU A 341 8.60 3.84 19.39
C LEU A 341 8.64 3.32 17.94
N LYS A 342 7.73 2.41 17.55
CA LYS A 342 7.58 1.99 16.15
C LYS A 342 6.91 3.05 15.27
N LYS A 343 5.98 3.85 15.80
CA LYS A 343 5.30 4.96 15.09
C LYS A 343 6.18 6.24 15.04
N LEU A 344 7.16 6.34 15.94
CA LEU A 344 7.98 7.53 16.11
C LEU A 344 8.81 7.95 14.87
N PRO A 345 9.41 7.05 14.05
CA PRO A 345 10.19 7.48 12.87
C PRO A 345 9.33 8.22 11.84
N GLU A 346 8.16 7.66 11.51
CA GLU A 346 7.18 8.28 10.60
C GLU A 346 6.68 9.62 11.14
N THR A 347 6.49 9.70 12.47
CA THR A 347 6.10 10.93 13.16
C THR A 347 7.22 11.98 13.11
N ILE A 348 8.47 11.63 13.43
CA ILE A 348 9.62 12.53 13.34
C ILE A 348 9.79 13.06 11.92
N ASN A 349 9.64 12.22 10.90
CA ASN A 349 9.70 12.65 9.50
C ASN A 349 8.57 13.63 9.10
N HIS A 350 7.39 13.56 9.72
CA HIS A 350 6.30 14.52 9.47
C HIS A 350 6.63 15.92 9.99
N PHE A 351 7.10 16.02 11.25
CA PHE A 351 7.42 17.32 11.86
C PHE A 351 8.80 17.85 11.43
N LEU A 352 9.76 16.98 11.09
CA LEU A 352 11.13 17.34 10.76
C LEU A 352 11.57 16.75 9.39
N PRO A 353 10.91 17.13 8.28
CA PRO A 353 11.11 16.49 6.97
C PRO A 353 12.45 16.78 6.29
N ASP A 354 13.18 17.82 6.72
CA ASP A 354 14.46 18.22 6.12
C ASP A 354 15.41 18.90 7.14
N LEU A 355 16.64 19.18 6.69
CA LEU A 355 17.65 19.84 7.53
C LEU A 355 17.29 21.30 7.89
N ILE A 356 16.37 21.95 7.14
CA ILE A 356 15.93 23.33 7.38
C ILE A 356 14.92 23.38 8.53
N SER A 357 14.06 22.37 8.65
CA SER A 357 13.16 22.21 9.80
C SER A 357 13.95 21.98 11.11
N ILE A 358 15.08 21.28 11.03
CA ILE A 358 15.98 21.03 12.17
C ILE A 358 16.80 22.28 12.51
N ASN A 359 17.40 22.97 11.53
CA ASN A 359 18.13 24.24 11.71
C ASN A 359 19.13 24.21 12.90
N ASP A 360 19.99 23.18 12.93
CA ASP A 360 21.01 22.93 13.95
C ASP A 360 20.51 22.91 15.42
N LYS A 361 19.20 22.77 15.65
CA LYS A 361 18.62 22.62 16.98
C LYS A 361 19.11 21.31 17.63
N PRO A 362 19.50 21.31 18.92
CA PRO A 362 19.64 20.08 19.68
C PRO A 362 18.27 19.39 19.82
N TRP A 363 18.24 18.11 20.19
CA TRP A 363 16.99 17.33 20.30
C TRP A 363 15.92 18.03 21.16
N SER A 364 16.31 18.70 22.26
CA SER A 364 15.38 19.48 23.09
C SER A 364 14.82 20.75 22.45
N GLY A 365 15.49 21.31 21.44
CA GLY A 365 14.95 22.36 20.57
C GLY A 365 13.96 21.79 19.54
N CYS A 366 14.24 20.59 19.01
CA CYS A 366 13.32 19.87 18.14
C CYS A 366 12.04 19.43 18.86
N GLN A 367 12.14 18.95 20.11
CA GLN A 367 10.99 18.63 20.97
C GLN A 367 10.06 19.83 21.15
N ARG A 368 10.60 21.03 21.43
CA ARG A 368 9.81 22.26 21.55
C ARG A 368 9.14 22.62 20.23
N TYR A 369 9.88 22.57 19.13
CA TYR A 369 9.33 22.80 17.79
C TYR A 369 8.17 21.85 17.45
N ILE A 370 8.22 20.58 17.92
CA ILE A 370 7.10 19.62 17.78
C ILE A 370 5.90 20.01 18.66
N ALA A 371 6.13 20.50 19.89
CA ALA A 371 5.06 20.97 20.79
C ALA A 371 4.38 22.25 20.29
N ASP A 372 5.13 23.16 19.67
CA ASP A 372 4.64 24.42 19.11
C ASP A 372 3.96 24.24 17.71
N HIS A 373 3.95 23.02 17.16
CA HIS A 373 3.48 22.75 15.79
C HIS A 373 1.95 22.53 15.72
N PRO A 374 1.24 23.07 14.71
CA PRO A 374 -0.24 22.95 14.61
C PRO A 374 -0.79 21.52 14.64
N ASP A 375 -0.05 20.54 14.11
CA ASP A 375 -0.47 19.13 14.08
C ASP A 375 -0.25 18.38 15.40
N TYR A 376 0.27 19.02 16.46
CA TYR A 376 0.65 18.37 17.72
C TYR A 376 -0.41 17.39 18.25
N ASP A 377 -1.65 17.86 18.45
CA ASP A 377 -2.75 17.07 19.00
C ASP A 377 -3.18 15.87 18.14
N THR A 378 -2.76 15.82 16.86
CA THR A 378 -3.04 14.70 15.94
C THR A 378 -2.07 13.53 16.16
N TYR A 379 -0.83 13.81 16.57
CA TYR A 379 0.24 12.81 16.69
C TYR A 379 0.65 12.53 18.14
N PHE A 380 0.56 13.53 19.01
CA PHE A 380 1.02 13.50 20.39
C PHE A 380 -0.13 13.72 21.40
N VAL A 381 0.16 13.42 22.65
CA VAL A 381 -0.76 13.62 23.79
C VAL A 381 0.05 13.86 25.07
N GLU A 382 -0.35 14.88 25.84
CA GLU A 382 0.19 15.11 27.18
C GLU A 382 -0.57 14.23 28.18
N VAL A 383 0.12 13.24 28.75
CA VAL A 383 -0.51 12.20 29.59
C VAL A 383 -0.47 12.57 31.08
N ALA A 384 0.52 13.35 31.49
CA ALA A 384 0.75 13.78 32.85
C ALA A 384 1.49 15.13 32.85
N PRO A 385 1.10 16.10 33.68
CA PRO A 385 1.74 17.42 33.72
C PRO A 385 3.06 17.37 34.51
N GLY A 386 4.11 17.97 33.96
CA GLY A 386 5.45 18.05 34.58
C GLY A 386 6.29 16.77 34.42
N ASP A 387 7.18 16.50 35.37
CA ASP A 387 8.16 15.40 35.31
C ASP A 387 7.57 13.99 35.59
N GLU A 388 6.24 13.85 35.69
CA GLU A 388 5.59 12.55 35.85
C GLU A 388 5.50 11.83 34.49
N SER A 389 6.12 10.65 34.35
CA SER A 389 6.03 9.91 33.07
C SER A 389 4.67 9.26 32.83
N TRP A 390 4.25 9.16 31.56
CA TRP A 390 3.03 8.44 31.11
C TRP A 390 2.92 7.03 31.68
N LYS A 391 4.06 6.37 31.93
CA LYS A 391 4.15 5.01 32.51
C LYS A 391 3.52 4.89 33.90
N SER A 392 3.33 6.02 34.61
CA SER A 392 2.64 6.10 35.90
C SER A 392 1.11 6.09 35.79
N LYS A 393 0.54 6.58 34.67
CA LYS A 393 -0.90 6.77 34.49
C LYS A 393 -1.54 5.51 33.92
N GLN A 394 -1.93 4.59 34.81
CA GLN A 394 -2.41 3.26 34.44
C GLN A 394 -3.56 3.27 33.41
N ASP A 395 -4.49 4.21 33.52
CA ASP A 395 -5.63 4.29 32.60
C ASP A 395 -5.24 4.73 31.18
N PHE A 396 -4.09 5.41 31.01
CA PHE A 396 -3.50 5.66 29.69
C PHE A 396 -2.77 4.42 29.14
N VAL A 397 -2.03 3.70 29.99
CA VAL A 397 -1.32 2.47 29.62
C VAL A 397 -2.31 1.44 29.06
N GLU A 398 -3.48 1.30 29.69
CA GLU A 398 -4.52 0.35 29.29
C GLU A 398 -5.43 0.86 28.14
N ASN A 399 -5.38 2.14 27.80
CA ASN A 399 -6.20 2.69 26.72
C ASN A 399 -5.64 2.36 25.33
N TYR A 400 -5.86 1.12 24.88
CA TYR A 400 -5.45 0.63 23.56
C TYR A 400 -6.13 1.33 22.36
N SER A 401 -7.17 2.15 22.56
CA SER A 401 -7.73 2.98 21.47
C SER A 401 -7.01 4.31 21.29
N GLU A 402 -6.22 4.76 22.28
CA GLU A 402 -5.34 5.91 22.12
C GLU A 402 -4.07 5.49 21.37
N THR A 403 -3.83 6.12 20.22
CA THR A 403 -2.75 5.82 19.27
C THR A 403 -1.75 6.97 19.09
N ARG A 404 -1.99 8.09 19.77
CA ARG A 404 -1.06 9.23 19.84
C ARG A 404 0.08 8.93 20.81
N ILE A 405 1.25 9.46 20.50
CA ILE A 405 2.49 9.21 21.23
C ILE A 405 2.49 10.08 22.50
N PRO A 406 2.78 9.52 23.69
CA PRO A 406 3.00 10.33 24.90
C PRO A 406 4.15 11.30 24.67
N PHE A 407 3.95 12.60 24.88
CA PHE A 407 5.00 13.57 24.57
C PHE A 407 6.27 13.37 25.41
N ASP A 408 6.14 12.93 26.66
CA ASP A 408 7.28 12.59 27.54
C ASP A 408 8.07 11.36 27.06
N LEU A 409 7.54 10.54 26.14
CA LEU A 409 8.32 9.47 25.49
C LEU A 409 9.51 10.05 24.70
N LEU A 410 9.41 11.29 24.20
CA LEU A 410 10.51 11.95 23.50
C LEU A 410 11.74 12.19 24.39
N ASN A 411 11.58 12.14 25.72
CA ASN A 411 12.68 12.23 26.68
C ASN A 411 13.42 10.88 26.87
N SER A 412 12.98 9.81 26.23
CA SER A 412 13.69 8.52 26.23
C SER A 412 14.92 8.54 25.33
N SER A 413 15.98 7.82 25.72
CA SER A 413 17.19 7.69 24.91
C SER A 413 16.96 6.91 23.60
N ASP A 414 15.88 6.12 23.51
CA ASP A 414 15.48 5.46 22.26
C ASP A 414 14.79 6.42 21.29
N ALA A 415 14.01 7.40 21.79
CA ALA A 415 13.50 8.49 20.96
C ALA A 415 14.63 9.40 20.44
N GLU A 416 15.62 9.71 21.29
CA GLU A 416 16.81 10.47 20.90
C GLU A 416 17.68 9.71 19.86
N LYS A 417 17.82 8.38 19.97
CA LYS A 417 18.43 7.54 18.91
C LYS A 417 17.63 7.60 17.61
N CYS A 418 16.29 7.56 17.69
CA CYS A 418 15.43 7.68 16.51
C CYS A 418 15.62 9.03 15.80
N PHE A 419 15.75 10.12 16.55
CA PHE A 419 16.08 11.44 15.99
C PHE A 419 17.48 11.48 15.36
N ARG A 420 18.52 10.93 16.02
CA ARG A 420 19.87 10.86 15.43
C ARG A 420 19.89 10.10 14.10
N ASN A 421 19.32 8.90 14.06
CA ASN A 421 19.25 8.10 12.83
C ASN A 421 18.51 8.85 11.70
N HIS A 422 17.49 9.64 12.03
CA HIS A 422 16.77 10.47 11.06
C HIS A 422 17.63 11.63 10.54
N LEU A 423 18.33 12.34 11.43
CA LEU A 423 19.27 13.40 11.06
C LEU A 423 20.41 12.87 10.17
N ASP A 424 20.99 11.72 10.52
CA ASP A 424 22.06 11.07 9.75
C ASP A 424 21.59 10.70 8.33
N ASN A 425 20.36 10.18 8.19
CA ASN A 425 19.73 9.90 6.90
C ASN A 425 19.56 11.19 6.07
N LEU A 426 19.00 12.26 6.65
CA LEU A 426 18.81 13.54 5.96
C LEU A 426 20.14 14.16 5.51
N GLN A 427 21.19 14.06 6.33
CA GLN A 427 22.54 14.50 5.96
C GLN A 427 23.13 13.68 4.81
N ALA A 428 22.94 12.36 4.82
CA ALA A 428 23.37 11.47 3.75
C ALA A 428 22.64 11.77 2.43
N GLU A 429 21.31 11.95 2.45
CA GLU A 429 20.53 12.32 1.27
C GLU A 429 20.91 13.70 0.73
N TYR A 430 21.16 14.67 1.61
CA TYR A 430 21.64 16.00 1.20
C TYR A 430 23.02 15.92 0.52
N ARG A 431 24.01 15.25 1.13
CA ARG A 431 25.34 15.07 0.50
C ARG A 431 25.22 14.36 -0.84
N LYS A 432 24.41 13.32 -0.93
CA LYS A 432 24.13 12.55 -2.15
C LYS A 432 23.48 13.40 -3.26
N SER A 433 22.54 14.28 -2.90
CA SER A 433 21.95 15.27 -3.83
C SER A 433 23.00 16.24 -4.38
N GLN A 434 23.91 16.72 -3.53
CA GLN A 434 25.02 17.58 -3.96
C GLN A 434 26.03 16.84 -4.86
N LEU A 435 26.32 15.56 -4.59
CA LEU A 435 27.16 14.73 -5.46
C LEU A 435 26.52 14.55 -6.85
N LYS A 436 25.22 14.25 -6.94
CA LYS A 436 24.49 14.19 -8.22
C LYS A 436 24.55 15.51 -9.00
N LYS A 437 24.39 16.66 -8.33
CA LYS A 437 24.52 17.99 -8.95
C LYS A 437 25.93 18.25 -9.48
N LYS A 438 26.97 18.01 -8.65
CA LYS A 438 28.38 18.10 -9.07
C LYS A 438 28.69 17.17 -10.25
N PHE A 439 28.08 15.99 -10.32
CA PHE A 439 28.28 15.07 -11.43
C PHE A 439 27.64 15.58 -12.72
N LYS A 440 26.39 16.09 -12.67
CA LYS A 440 25.76 16.71 -13.85
C LYS A 440 26.60 17.86 -14.42
N ILE A 441 27.10 18.76 -13.57
CA ILE A 441 28.01 19.85 -14.00
C ILE A 441 29.26 19.27 -14.70
N ALA A 442 29.87 18.23 -14.12
CA ALA A 442 31.03 17.57 -14.71
C ALA A 442 30.74 16.85 -16.05
N LEU A 443 29.48 16.51 -16.35
CA LEU A 443 29.06 16.03 -17.68
C LEU A 443 28.93 17.21 -18.66
N GLU A 444 28.26 18.28 -18.25
CA GLU A 444 28.02 19.50 -19.06
C GLU A 444 29.33 20.19 -19.49
N GLU A 445 30.37 20.14 -18.64
CA GLU A 445 31.72 20.65 -18.94
C GLU A 445 32.51 19.77 -19.93
N ASN A 446 32.15 18.49 -20.12
CA ASN A 446 32.97 17.53 -20.84
C ASN A 446 32.52 17.29 -22.29
N GLN A 447 33.24 17.91 -23.22
CA GLN A 447 33.02 17.80 -24.67
C GLN A 447 33.06 16.36 -25.24
N HIS A 448 33.58 15.37 -24.51
CA HIS A 448 33.56 13.96 -24.92
C HIS A 448 32.23 13.25 -24.63
N VAL A 449 31.31 13.89 -23.91
CA VAL A 449 29.92 13.46 -23.69
C VAL A 449 29.09 14.01 -24.84
N ILE A 450 28.78 13.15 -25.81
CA ILE A 450 28.03 13.48 -27.02
C ILE A 450 26.72 12.67 -27.09
N PRO A 451 25.69 13.13 -27.82
CA PRO A 451 24.40 12.44 -27.93
C PRO A 451 24.55 10.98 -28.35
N GLY A 452 23.94 10.06 -27.60
CA GLY A 452 23.93 8.63 -27.92
C GLY A 452 25.21 7.85 -27.55
N LYS A 453 26.20 8.51 -26.93
CA LYS A 453 27.43 7.84 -26.44
C LYS A 453 27.25 7.33 -25.01
N GLY A 454 27.60 6.07 -24.75
CA GLY A 454 27.42 5.44 -23.43
C GLY A 454 28.35 5.95 -22.33
N LEU A 455 27.95 5.77 -21.06
CA LEU A 455 28.80 6.08 -19.89
C LEU A 455 30.10 5.26 -19.92
N GLU A 456 30.05 3.99 -20.34
CA GLU A 456 31.24 3.13 -20.49
C GLU A 456 32.24 3.65 -21.55
N GLU A 457 31.83 4.51 -22.49
CA GLU A 457 32.75 5.19 -23.43
C GLU A 457 33.28 6.54 -22.90
N THR A 458 32.89 6.96 -21.69
CA THR A 458 33.23 8.29 -21.12
C THR A 458 33.64 8.29 -19.64
N TYR A 459 33.43 7.20 -18.90
CA TYR A 459 33.68 7.11 -17.46
C TYR A 459 35.09 7.54 -17.02
N ILE A 460 36.10 7.29 -17.87
CA ILE A 460 37.51 7.63 -17.62
C ILE A 460 37.75 9.12 -17.36
N PHE A 461 36.87 10.01 -17.83
CA PHE A 461 36.94 11.46 -17.57
C PHE A 461 36.35 11.88 -16.20
N PHE A 462 35.73 10.92 -15.49
CA PHE A 462 35.02 11.15 -14.23
C PHE A 462 35.57 10.32 -13.07
N VAL A 463 36.20 9.17 -13.35
CA VAL A 463 36.97 8.39 -12.36
C VAL A 463 37.96 9.29 -11.62
N GLY A 464 37.92 9.23 -10.28
CA GLY A 464 38.75 10.07 -9.42
C GLY A 464 38.08 11.37 -8.94
N LYS A 465 36.96 11.80 -9.54
CA LYS A 465 36.13 12.88 -8.99
C LYS A 465 35.23 12.33 -7.87
N GLU A 466 35.14 13.02 -6.73
CA GLU A 466 34.23 12.68 -5.61
C GLU A 466 32.79 12.44 -6.10
N CYS A 467 32.29 13.34 -6.96
CA CYS A 467 30.94 13.27 -7.53
C CYS A 467 30.67 12.05 -8.42
N TYR A 468 31.71 11.36 -8.89
CA TYR A 468 31.57 10.08 -9.58
C TYR A 468 31.75 8.92 -8.58
N ASN A 469 32.89 8.90 -7.88
CA ASN A 469 33.29 7.80 -7.02
C ASN A 469 32.29 7.52 -5.88
N ASP A 470 31.77 8.56 -5.23
CA ASP A 470 30.91 8.45 -4.03
C ASP A 470 29.42 8.19 -4.38
N LEU A 471 29.03 8.20 -5.67
CA LEU A 471 27.72 7.75 -6.14
C LEU A 471 27.71 6.26 -6.47
N LEU A 472 26.57 5.58 -6.33
CA LEU A 472 26.40 4.19 -6.79
C LEU A 472 26.29 4.11 -8.33
N SER A 473 26.61 2.96 -8.94
CA SER A 473 26.56 2.81 -10.42
C SER A 473 25.23 3.22 -11.03
N GLN A 474 24.12 2.69 -10.50
CA GLN A 474 22.74 3.05 -10.90
C GLN A 474 22.43 4.55 -10.79
N GLU A 475 23.11 5.28 -9.90
CA GLU A 475 22.91 6.70 -9.68
C GLU A 475 23.75 7.55 -10.65
N ARG A 476 24.92 7.05 -11.04
CA ARG A 476 25.73 7.60 -12.14
C ARG A 476 24.99 7.39 -13.46
N GLU A 477 24.51 6.17 -13.71
CA GLU A 477 23.68 5.80 -14.86
C GLU A 477 22.43 6.68 -14.95
N GLN A 478 21.69 6.89 -13.85
CA GLN A 478 20.51 7.75 -13.83
C GLN A 478 20.82 9.21 -14.21
N VAL A 479 21.87 9.81 -13.63
CA VAL A 479 22.25 11.20 -13.93
C VAL A 479 22.79 11.33 -15.36
N TYR A 480 23.56 10.34 -15.82
CA TYR A 480 24.10 10.31 -17.17
C TYR A 480 22.99 10.14 -18.22
N GLU A 481 22.04 9.24 -18.00
CA GLU A 481 20.93 9.01 -18.94
C GLU A 481 19.95 10.19 -18.98
N GLN A 482 19.69 10.85 -17.85
CA GLN A 482 18.94 12.11 -17.84
C GLN A 482 19.62 13.17 -18.71
N HIS A 483 20.94 13.36 -18.54
CA HIS A 483 21.69 14.32 -19.34
C HIS A 483 21.82 13.90 -20.82
N GLN A 484 21.96 12.61 -21.12
CA GLN A 484 21.86 12.10 -22.48
C GLN A 484 20.47 12.36 -23.07
N GLY A 485 19.38 12.24 -22.33
CA GLY A 485 18.05 12.64 -22.79
C GLY A 485 18.00 14.11 -23.25
N GLU A 486 18.57 15.02 -22.45
CA GLU A 486 18.69 16.44 -22.76
C GLU A 486 19.55 16.68 -24.03
N LEU A 487 20.72 16.04 -24.13
CA LEU A 487 21.61 16.13 -25.29
C LEU A 487 20.98 15.56 -26.57
N ARG A 488 20.34 14.39 -26.48
CA ARG A 488 19.66 13.72 -27.61
C ARG A 488 18.50 14.55 -28.12
N GLN A 489 17.66 15.10 -27.24
CA GLN A 489 16.57 15.98 -27.64
C GLN A 489 17.07 17.28 -28.30
N LYS A 490 18.14 17.88 -27.76
CA LYS A 490 18.76 19.08 -28.36
C LYS A 490 19.31 18.78 -29.76
N ALA A 491 20.05 17.69 -29.94
CA ALA A 491 20.62 17.32 -31.24
C ALA A 491 19.55 17.03 -32.30
N LYS A 492 18.44 16.37 -31.92
CA LYS A 492 17.28 16.18 -32.82
C LYS A 492 16.68 17.51 -33.25
N LEU A 493 16.44 18.45 -32.32
CA LEU A 493 15.89 19.78 -32.65
C LEU A 493 16.84 20.60 -33.54
N GLU A 494 18.15 20.52 -33.33
CA GLU A 494 19.12 21.17 -34.21
C GLU A 494 19.12 20.56 -35.63
N PHE A 495 19.04 19.23 -35.76
CA PHE A 495 18.92 18.57 -37.06
C PHE A 495 17.58 18.88 -37.76
N GLN A 496 16.49 19.02 -36.99
CA GLN A 496 15.19 19.46 -37.49
C GLN A 496 15.31 20.81 -38.22
N GLU A 497 15.98 21.80 -37.60
CA GLU A 497 16.20 23.12 -38.20
C GLU A 497 17.13 23.05 -39.43
N LEU A 498 18.09 22.14 -39.50
CA LEU A 498 18.91 21.92 -40.71
C LEU A 498 18.05 21.47 -41.90
N LEU A 499 17.12 20.53 -41.70
CA LEU A 499 16.21 20.08 -42.77
C LEU A 499 15.34 21.25 -43.28
N TRP A 500 14.82 22.07 -42.37
CA TRP A 500 14.05 23.28 -42.72
C TRP A 500 14.87 24.39 -43.38
N GLU A 501 16.16 24.53 -43.02
CA GLU A 501 17.10 25.39 -43.74
C GLU A 501 17.44 24.87 -45.15
N LYS A 502 17.18 23.59 -45.42
CA LYS A 502 17.47 22.90 -46.68
C LYS A 502 16.24 22.48 -47.47
N LEU A 503 15.09 23.10 -47.19
CA LEU A 503 13.83 22.85 -47.87
C LEU A 503 13.91 22.99 -49.40
N GLU A 504 14.83 23.82 -49.90
CA GLU A 504 15.21 23.96 -51.32
C GLU A 504 15.48 22.61 -52.02
N LEU A 505 16.08 21.64 -51.31
CA LEU A 505 16.42 20.33 -51.85
C LEU A 505 15.17 19.46 -52.04
N PHE A 506 14.21 19.56 -51.12
CA PHE A 506 13.01 18.74 -51.05
C PHE A 506 11.89 19.29 -51.96
N ILE A 507 11.68 20.60 -51.98
CA ILE A 507 10.66 21.27 -52.82
C ILE A 507 10.97 21.15 -54.32
N ARG A 508 12.25 21.15 -54.72
CA ARG A 508 12.64 21.07 -56.15
C ARG A 508 12.18 19.78 -56.86
N MET A 509 11.84 18.73 -56.12
CA MET A 509 11.40 17.43 -56.66
C MET A 509 9.87 17.29 -56.71
N ILE A 510 9.12 18.32 -56.29
CA ILE A 510 7.66 18.36 -56.45
C ILE A 510 7.34 18.48 -57.94
N GLY A 511 6.46 17.61 -58.43
CA GLY A 511 6.01 17.59 -59.83
C GLY A 511 6.91 16.83 -60.82
N THR A 512 8.05 16.25 -60.39
CA THR A 512 8.96 15.53 -61.31
C THR A 512 8.79 14.01 -61.33
N SER A 513 8.22 13.41 -60.28
CA SER A 513 7.97 11.96 -60.18
C SER A 513 7.14 11.61 -58.93
N ASP A 514 6.28 10.59 -59.01
CA ASP A 514 5.32 10.23 -57.94
C ASP A 514 5.95 9.73 -56.62
N THR A 515 7.25 9.36 -56.62
CA THR A 515 7.96 8.89 -55.41
C THR A 515 9.44 9.31 -55.42
N TYR A 516 10.02 9.55 -54.23
CA TYR A 516 11.45 9.84 -54.06
C TYR A 516 12.31 8.59 -54.27
N THR A 517 13.43 8.72 -55.00
CA THR A 517 14.35 7.61 -55.29
C THR A 517 15.47 7.46 -54.26
N GLN A 518 16.16 6.31 -54.30
CA GLN A 518 17.37 6.08 -53.49
C GLN A 518 18.53 7.00 -53.91
N GLU A 519 18.54 7.47 -55.15
CA GLU A 519 19.52 8.41 -55.69
C GLU A 519 19.28 9.82 -55.14
N ASP A 520 18.02 10.24 -54.99
CA ASP A 520 17.65 11.52 -54.39
C ASP A 520 18.05 11.58 -52.91
N ILE A 521 17.77 10.51 -52.15
CA ILE A 521 18.16 10.42 -50.73
C ILE A 521 19.69 10.52 -50.58
N LYS A 522 20.47 9.91 -51.47
CA LYS A 522 21.95 10.05 -51.50
C LYS A 522 22.37 11.48 -51.82
N SER A 523 21.72 12.15 -52.77
CA SER A 523 22.03 13.55 -53.10
C SER A 523 21.74 14.49 -51.93
N ILE A 524 20.55 14.38 -51.33
CA ILE A 524 20.16 15.18 -50.16
C ILE A 524 21.15 14.96 -49.00
N THR A 525 21.52 13.70 -48.73
CA THR A 525 22.46 13.35 -47.67
C THR A 525 23.81 14.02 -47.89
N LYS A 526 24.34 13.96 -49.11
CA LYS A 526 25.60 14.61 -49.51
C LYS A 526 25.57 16.13 -49.35
N ASP A 527 24.43 16.77 -49.61
CA ASP A 527 24.25 18.22 -49.47
C ASP A 527 24.09 18.69 -48.00
N ILE A 528 24.05 17.75 -47.02
CA ILE A 528 23.90 18.05 -45.58
C ILE A 528 24.93 17.36 -44.65
N GLU A 529 25.70 16.37 -45.13
CA GLU A 529 26.60 15.55 -44.28
C GLU A 529 27.78 16.34 -43.66
N ASP A 530 28.11 17.51 -44.22
CA ASP A 530 29.13 18.42 -43.71
C ASP A 530 28.63 19.36 -42.59
N ASP A 531 27.33 19.49 -42.36
CA ASP A 531 26.81 20.34 -41.28
C ASP A 531 27.03 19.70 -39.90
N LEU A 532 27.53 20.50 -38.95
CA LEU A 532 27.79 20.09 -37.57
C LEU A 532 26.57 19.47 -36.88
N ARG A 533 25.34 19.83 -37.28
CA ARG A 533 24.08 19.32 -36.73
C ARG A 533 23.72 17.93 -37.26
N TYR A 534 24.10 17.62 -38.51
CA TYR A 534 24.02 16.26 -39.05
C TYR A 534 25.00 15.33 -38.31
N ARG A 535 26.25 15.78 -38.12
CA ARG A 535 27.33 15.02 -37.46
C ARG A 535 27.13 14.86 -35.95
N LYS A 536 26.43 15.78 -35.27
CA LYS A 536 25.97 15.61 -33.87
C LYS A 536 25.09 14.36 -33.66
N LEU A 537 24.57 13.75 -34.72
CA LEU A 537 23.78 12.52 -34.68
C LEU A 537 24.55 11.27 -35.18
N ASP A 538 25.87 11.32 -35.36
CA ASP A 538 26.65 10.17 -35.88
C ASP A 538 26.55 8.90 -35.00
N LYS A 539 26.38 9.06 -33.69
CA LYS A 539 26.12 7.94 -32.75
C LYS A 539 24.63 7.53 -32.68
N MET A 540 23.77 8.15 -33.48
CA MET A 540 22.32 7.94 -33.52
C MET A 540 21.79 7.88 -34.96
N GLU A 541 22.55 7.25 -35.86
CA GLU A 541 22.26 7.18 -37.29
C GLU A 541 20.82 6.73 -37.61
N GLY A 542 20.31 5.69 -36.94
CA GLY A 542 18.93 5.23 -37.16
C GLY A 542 17.87 6.31 -36.88
N GLU A 543 18.07 7.12 -35.85
CA GLU A 543 17.18 8.25 -35.51
C GLU A 543 17.32 9.40 -36.52
N ARG A 544 18.54 9.69 -36.98
CA ARG A 544 18.80 10.65 -38.06
C ARG A 544 18.09 10.24 -39.36
N ASN A 545 18.20 8.97 -39.73
CA ASN A 545 17.59 8.43 -40.94
C ASN A 545 16.06 8.42 -40.84
N ILE A 546 15.50 8.07 -39.68
CA ILE A 546 14.05 8.20 -39.40
C ILE A 546 13.60 9.66 -39.50
N MET A 547 14.35 10.63 -38.98
CA MET A 547 14.01 12.05 -39.08
C MET A 547 14.03 12.57 -40.52
N LEU A 548 14.99 12.11 -41.34
CA LEU A 548 15.06 12.45 -42.77
C LEU A 548 13.89 11.83 -43.56
N LEU A 549 13.60 10.55 -43.35
CA LEU A 549 12.48 9.84 -44.00
C LEU A 549 11.11 10.42 -43.61
N ASN A 550 10.93 10.81 -42.34
CA ASN A 550 9.71 11.49 -41.88
C ASN A 550 9.55 12.89 -42.50
N HIS A 551 10.65 13.58 -42.84
CA HIS A 551 10.58 14.85 -43.56
C HIS A 551 10.23 14.65 -45.04
N LEU A 552 10.80 13.63 -45.70
CA LEU A 552 10.43 13.24 -47.07
C LEU A 552 8.95 12.86 -47.18
N GLY A 553 8.45 11.93 -46.36
CA GLY A 553 7.03 11.53 -46.34
C GLY A 553 6.07 12.63 -45.87
N PHE A 554 6.57 13.72 -45.29
CA PHE A 554 5.81 14.94 -45.04
C PHE A 554 5.75 15.85 -46.27
N MET A 555 6.82 15.94 -47.05
CA MET A 555 6.86 16.72 -48.30
C MET A 555 6.10 16.06 -49.45
N GLU A 556 5.97 14.73 -49.41
CA GLU A 556 5.12 13.92 -50.31
C GLU A 556 3.62 14.08 -50.01
N CYS A 557 3.25 14.21 -48.73
CA CYS A 557 1.85 14.34 -48.29
C CYS A 557 1.69 15.44 -47.21
N PRO A 558 1.88 16.72 -47.60
CA PRO A 558 1.83 17.86 -46.67
C PRO A 558 0.44 18.07 -46.08
N SER A 559 0.36 18.15 -44.75
CA SER A 559 -0.90 18.30 -44.01
C SER A 559 -0.66 18.84 -42.60
N LYS A 560 -1.62 19.59 -42.02
CA LYS A 560 -1.46 20.19 -40.69
C LYS A 560 -1.26 19.16 -39.57
N ASP A 561 -1.88 17.99 -39.70
CA ASP A 561 -1.79 16.91 -38.71
C ASP A 561 -0.45 16.16 -38.75
N ARG A 562 0.20 16.10 -39.92
CA ARG A 562 1.57 15.56 -40.06
C ARG A 562 2.66 16.61 -39.82
N CYS A 563 2.30 17.89 -39.69
CA CYS A 563 3.27 18.97 -39.51
C CYS A 563 4.07 18.79 -38.21
N HIS A 564 5.40 18.69 -38.32
CA HIS A 564 6.30 18.51 -37.17
C HIS A 564 6.03 19.51 -36.03
N PHE A 565 5.70 20.76 -36.38
CA PHE A 565 5.50 21.84 -35.42
C PHE A 565 4.17 21.75 -34.64
N ARG A 566 3.22 20.90 -35.05
CA ARG A 566 1.93 20.63 -34.38
C ARG A 566 1.18 21.91 -34.02
N GLU A 567 1.04 22.25 -32.73
CA GLU A 567 0.44 23.49 -32.23
C GLU A 567 1.14 24.76 -32.73
N LYS A 568 2.43 24.66 -33.07
CA LYS A 568 3.24 25.74 -33.67
C LYS A 568 3.23 25.73 -35.20
N CYS A 569 2.44 24.86 -35.84
CA CYS A 569 2.08 25.01 -37.25
C CYS A 569 1.39 26.36 -37.45
N ALA A 570 1.77 27.09 -38.49
CA ALA A 570 1.23 28.42 -38.76
C ALA A 570 -0.28 28.38 -39.04
N GLU A 571 -0.74 27.34 -39.72
CA GLU A 571 -2.15 27.08 -40.03
C GLU A 571 -3.00 26.90 -38.76
N ASN A 572 -2.51 26.11 -37.78
CA ASN A 572 -3.17 25.95 -36.48
C ASN A 572 -3.18 27.27 -35.68
N LYS A 573 -2.09 28.06 -35.73
CA LYS A 573 -2.04 29.40 -35.11
C LYS A 573 -3.06 30.36 -35.73
N VAL A 574 -3.18 30.37 -37.06
CA VAL A 574 -4.13 31.22 -37.78
C VAL A 574 -5.57 30.76 -37.48
N GLN A 575 -5.86 29.46 -37.60
CA GLN A 575 -7.19 28.93 -37.33
C GLN A 575 -7.67 29.28 -35.91
N PHE A 576 -6.81 29.10 -34.90
CA PHE A 576 -7.09 29.51 -33.52
C PHE A 576 -7.31 31.02 -33.37
N LEU A 577 -6.46 31.86 -33.99
CA LEU A 577 -6.61 33.32 -33.95
C LEU A 577 -7.93 33.78 -34.57
N LEU A 578 -8.31 33.23 -35.73
CA LEU A 578 -9.55 33.59 -36.43
C LEU A 578 -10.78 33.08 -35.67
N ALA A 579 -10.75 31.84 -35.15
CA ALA A 579 -11.83 31.28 -34.33
C ALA A 579 -12.04 32.04 -33.00
N SER A 580 -11.01 32.73 -32.49
CA SER A 580 -11.12 33.58 -31.29
C SER A 580 -11.83 34.93 -31.53
N ARG A 581 -12.16 35.28 -32.78
CA ARG A 581 -12.86 36.52 -33.13
C ARG A 581 -14.37 36.25 -33.24
N PRO A 582 -15.23 37.11 -32.67
CA PRO A 582 -16.66 37.00 -32.92
C PRO A 582 -16.95 37.28 -34.39
N VAL A 583 -17.75 36.43 -35.03
CA VAL A 583 -18.35 36.72 -36.33
C VAL A 583 -19.13 38.03 -36.19
N ARG A 584 -18.70 39.07 -36.90
CA ARG A 584 -19.48 40.30 -37.01
C ARG A 584 -20.56 40.05 -38.06
N PRO A 585 -21.86 40.08 -37.70
CA PRO A 585 -22.90 40.17 -38.72
C PRO A 585 -22.75 41.48 -39.49
N GLU A 586 -23.34 41.53 -40.68
CA GLU A 586 -23.45 42.75 -41.48
C GLU A 586 -24.10 43.90 -40.70
N PRO A 587 -23.88 45.17 -41.09
CA PRO A 587 -24.61 46.31 -40.54
C PRO A 587 -26.08 46.26 -40.98
N GLN A 588 -26.88 45.47 -40.25
CA GLN A 588 -28.31 45.25 -40.49
C GLN A 588 -29.06 46.58 -40.66
N THR A 589 -29.70 46.76 -41.82
CA THR A 589 -30.69 47.81 -42.05
C THR A 589 -31.90 47.56 -41.15
N ILE A 590 -32.00 48.35 -40.08
CA ILE A 590 -33.06 48.20 -39.06
C ILE A 590 -34.43 48.30 -39.72
N THR A 591 -35.15 47.17 -39.75
CA THR A 591 -36.55 47.08 -40.13
C THR A 591 -37.25 46.25 -39.04
N GLU A 592 -38.45 46.66 -38.62
CA GLU A 592 -39.06 46.19 -37.37
C GLU A 592 -39.60 44.75 -37.46
N PRO A 593 -39.34 43.88 -36.46
CA PRO A 593 -39.82 42.50 -36.45
C PRO A 593 -41.27 42.43 -35.91
N THR A 594 -42.26 42.31 -36.80
CA THR A 594 -43.68 42.36 -36.39
C THR A 594 -44.63 41.35 -37.06
N GLU A 595 -44.19 40.58 -38.05
CA GLU A 595 -45.02 39.54 -38.69
C GLU A 595 -44.28 38.19 -38.76
N CYS A 596 -44.95 37.13 -38.28
CA CYS A 596 -44.42 35.76 -38.27
C CYS A 596 -44.55 35.16 -39.68
N SER A 597 -43.43 34.78 -40.30
CA SER A 597 -43.44 34.32 -41.71
C SER A 597 -43.96 32.88 -41.81
N PRO A 598 -44.88 32.56 -42.74
CA PRO A 598 -45.39 31.20 -42.89
C PRO A 598 -44.33 30.25 -43.49
N LEU A 599 -44.16 29.08 -42.90
CA LEU A 599 -43.28 28.00 -43.37
C LEU A 599 -44.13 26.77 -43.72
N ASN A 600 -44.35 26.58 -45.02
CA ASN A 600 -45.26 25.58 -45.55
C ASN A 600 -44.54 24.24 -45.73
N LEU A 601 -44.78 23.32 -44.80
CA LEU A 601 -44.18 21.99 -44.75
C LEU A 601 -45.03 20.96 -45.50
N VAL A 602 -44.44 20.29 -46.50
CA VAL A 602 -44.98 19.04 -47.04
C VAL A 602 -44.43 17.88 -46.23
N LEU A 603 -45.31 16.98 -45.79
CA LEU A 603 -44.99 15.79 -45.02
C LEU A 603 -45.40 14.58 -45.85
N LEU A 604 -44.43 13.85 -46.42
CA LEU A 604 -44.67 12.71 -47.30
C LEU A 604 -44.40 11.40 -46.55
N GLY A 605 -45.37 10.51 -46.45
CA GLY A 605 -45.16 9.22 -45.77
C GLY A 605 -46.41 8.36 -45.71
N LYS A 606 -46.27 7.11 -46.14
CA LYS A 606 -47.36 6.12 -46.24
C LYS A 606 -47.82 5.60 -44.87
N ASP A 607 -48.94 4.88 -44.83
CA ASP A 607 -49.38 4.06 -43.71
C ASP A 607 -49.60 4.86 -42.39
N GLY A 608 -50.04 6.11 -42.49
CA GLY A 608 -50.20 7.02 -41.34
C GLY A 608 -48.94 7.78 -40.92
N LEU A 609 -47.81 7.62 -41.60
CA LEU A 609 -46.53 8.20 -41.18
C LEU A 609 -46.48 9.73 -41.30
N ALA A 610 -47.03 10.32 -42.36
CA ALA A 610 -47.09 11.78 -42.49
C ALA A 610 -47.98 12.40 -41.39
N THR A 611 -49.15 11.83 -41.16
CA THR A 611 -50.06 12.23 -40.08
C THR A 611 -49.45 12.03 -38.68
N SER A 612 -48.54 11.05 -38.54
CA SER A 612 -47.84 10.79 -37.28
C SER A 612 -46.73 11.80 -37.03
N ILE A 613 -45.84 12.06 -38.00
CA ILE A 613 -44.77 13.06 -37.81
C ILE A 613 -45.35 14.47 -37.62
N MET A 614 -46.47 14.81 -38.28
CA MET A 614 -47.18 16.07 -38.05
C MET A 614 -47.58 16.25 -36.57
N LYS A 615 -48.07 15.19 -35.92
CA LYS A 615 -48.47 15.25 -34.50
C LYS A 615 -47.26 15.42 -33.59
N GLU A 616 -46.15 14.75 -33.88
CA GLU A 616 -44.92 14.91 -33.11
C GLU A 616 -44.32 16.32 -33.26
N ILE A 617 -44.34 16.92 -34.45
CA ILE A 617 -43.91 18.32 -34.62
C ILE A 617 -44.77 19.24 -33.73
N ARG A 618 -46.10 19.05 -33.72
CA ARG A 618 -47.02 19.81 -32.84
C ARG A 618 -46.84 19.58 -31.34
N LEU A 619 -46.32 18.42 -30.93
CA LEU A 619 -45.96 18.13 -29.53
C LEU A 619 -44.60 18.72 -29.13
N VAL A 620 -43.69 18.89 -30.09
CA VAL A 620 -42.37 19.52 -29.86
C VAL A 620 -42.47 21.05 -29.89
N TYR A 621 -43.29 21.61 -30.79
CA TYR A 621 -43.48 23.04 -31.07
C TYR A 621 -44.95 23.44 -30.85
N SER A 622 -45.31 23.69 -29.59
CA SER A 622 -46.64 24.17 -29.21
C SER A 622 -46.99 25.49 -29.92
N ASN A 623 -48.24 25.62 -30.37
CA ASN A 623 -48.76 26.73 -31.19
C ASN A 623 -48.30 26.77 -32.66
N ASP A 624 -47.61 25.73 -33.16
CA ASP A 624 -47.09 25.70 -34.55
C ASP A 624 -46.04 26.80 -34.84
N GLU A 625 -45.28 27.23 -33.82
CA GLU A 625 -44.24 28.26 -33.95
C GLU A 625 -42.83 27.65 -33.91
N PHE A 626 -41.98 28.00 -34.89
CA PHE A 626 -40.58 27.55 -35.00
C PHE A 626 -39.62 28.74 -35.06
N GLN A 627 -38.61 28.76 -34.19
CA GLN A 627 -37.58 29.82 -34.20
C GLN A 627 -36.27 29.28 -34.78
N CYS A 628 -35.75 29.93 -35.82
CA CYS A 628 -34.50 29.57 -36.47
C CYS A 628 -33.72 30.83 -36.87
N PHE A 629 -32.40 30.84 -36.66
CA PHE A 629 -31.50 32.00 -36.87
C PHE A 629 -32.02 33.34 -36.30
N GLY A 630 -32.79 33.28 -35.20
CA GLY A 630 -33.39 34.44 -34.53
C GLY A 630 -34.74 34.90 -35.09
N LYS A 631 -35.14 34.47 -36.29
CA LYS A 631 -36.46 34.75 -36.88
C LYS A 631 -37.50 33.71 -36.42
N LEU A 632 -38.75 34.14 -36.25
CA LEU A 632 -39.88 33.28 -35.90
C LEU A 632 -40.72 32.97 -37.15
N TYR A 633 -41.09 31.71 -37.30
CA TYR A 633 -41.89 31.18 -38.39
C TYR A 633 -43.15 30.48 -37.87
N SER A 634 -44.25 30.63 -38.59
CA SER A 634 -45.50 29.91 -38.34
C SER A 634 -45.55 28.70 -39.26
N LEU A 635 -45.56 27.49 -38.70
CA LEU A 635 -45.62 26.24 -39.46
C LEU A 635 -47.05 26.01 -39.97
N ASP A 636 -47.19 25.79 -41.28
CA ASP A 636 -48.41 25.20 -41.85
C ASP A 636 -48.06 23.88 -42.54
N TYR A 637 -48.95 22.90 -42.49
CA TYR A 637 -48.62 21.50 -42.75
C TYR A 637 -49.54 20.87 -43.78
N ARG A 638 -48.94 20.07 -44.66
CA ARG A 638 -49.66 19.25 -45.63
C ARG A 638 -49.13 17.82 -45.66
N THR A 639 -49.93 16.89 -45.17
CA THR A 639 -49.64 15.45 -45.18
C THR A 639 -50.07 14.80 -46.49
N ILE A 640 -49.18 14.01 -47.12
CA ILE A 640 -49.43 13.24 -48.34
C ILE A 640 -49.15 11.76 -48.03
N GLU A 641 -50.17 10.90 -48.13
CA GLU A 641 -50.08 9.47 -47.78
C GLU A 641 -50.45 8.50 -48.92
N ASP A 642 -51.20 8.99 -49.93
CA ASP A 642 -51.64 8.27 -51.13
C ASP A 642 -51.01 8.88 -52.41
N ASP A 643 -51.37 8.35 -53.59
CA ASP A 643 -50.80 8.71 -54.90
C ASP A 643 -50.73 10.24 -55.15
N ILE A 644 -49.51 10.77 -55.16
CA ILE A 644 -49.20 12.21 -55.24
C ILE A 644 -49.79 12.84 -56.51
N ASN A 645 -49.92 12.07 -57.60
CA ASN A 645 -50.53 12.53 -58.86
C ASN A 645 -51.99 12.99 -58.69
N VAL A 646 -52.70 12.45 -57.69
CA VAL A 646 -54.07 12.86 -57.34
C VAL A 646 -54.07 14.13 -56.50
N GLU A 647 -53.11 14.26 -55.58
CA GLU A 647 -53.01 15.42 -54.67
C GLU A 647 -52.45 16.70 -55.30
N PHE A 648 -51.59 16.60 -56.33
CA PHE A 648 -50.94 17.74 -56.99
C PHE A 648 -51.90 18.87 -57.40
N ASN A 649 -53.12 18.55 -57.86
CA ASN A 649 -54.14 19.55 -58.21
C ASN A 649 -54.56 20.47 -57.04
N THR A 650 -54.32 20.04 -55.80
CA THR A 650 -54.59 20.84 -54.58
C THR A 650 -53.34 21.42 -53.95
N LEU A 651 -52.13 21.01 -54.37
CA LEU A 651 -50.87 21.70 -54.01
C LEU A 651 -50.78 23.11 -54.64
N ALA A 652 -51.46 23.35 -55.77
CA ALA A 652 -51.46 24.64 -56.46
C ALA A 652 -51.95 25.85 -55.61
N MET A 653 -52.62 25.61 -54.47
CA MET A 653 -53.00 26.66 -53.50
C MET A 653 -52.10 26.74 -52.25
N PHE A 654 -51.23 25.75 -52.02
CA PHE A 654 -50.33 25.65 -50.88
C PHE A 654 -48.90 25.62 -51.41
N LYS A 655 -48.26 26.79 -51.54
CA LYS A 655 -46.86 26.89 -52.01
C LYS A 655 -45.95 26.15 -51.02
N PRO A 656 -45.35 25.00 -51.37
CA PRO A 656 -44.49 24.29 -50.44
C PRO A 656 -43.13 24.99 -50.34
N HIS A 657 -42.54 25.05 -49.15
CA HIS A 657 -41.20 25.61 -48.95
C HIS A 657 -40.16 24.51 -48.68
N VAL A 658 -40.57 23.41 -48.05
CA VAL A 658 -39.71 22.35 -47.51
C VAL A 658 -40.48 21.01 -47.52
N CYS A 659 -39.80 19.88 -47.75
CA CYS A 659 -40.42 18.55 -47.75
C CYS A 659 -39.74 17.60 -46.75
N ILE A 660 -40.51 16.99 -45.84
CA ILE A 660 -40.03 15.96 -44.90
C ILE A 660 -40.63 14.62 -45.32
N CYS A 661 -39.76 13.69 -45.72
CA CYS A 661 -40.14 12.38 -46.24
C CYS A 661 -39.87 11.29 -45.21
N VAL A 662 -40.86 10.44 -44.93
CA VAL A 662 -40.84 9.52 -43.77
C VAL A 662 -41.14 8.09 -44.19
N TYR A 663 -40.34 7.15 -43.67
CA TYR A 663 -40.54 5.72 -43.83
C TYR A 663 -40.17 4.95 -42.55
N ASN A 664 -40.78 3.77 -42.34
CA ASN A 664 -40.46 2.87 -41.22
C ASN A 664 -40.50 1.38 -41.60
N SER A 665 -40.76 1.08 -42.86
CA SER A 665 -40.97 -0.27 -43.41
C SER A 665 -40.40 -0.33 -44.82
N ARG A 666 -40.26 -1.54 -45.38
CA ARG A 666 -39.87 -1.67 -46.79
C ARG A 666 -40.91 -1.10 -47.73
N GLU A 667 -42.19 -1.22 -47.40
CA GLU A 667 -43.31 -0.79 -48.25
C GLU A 667 -43.50 0.72 -48.24
N SER A 668 -43.25 1.38 -47.10
CA SER A 668 -43.16 2.85 -47.02
C SER A 668 -41.88 3.40 -47.65
N PHE A 669 -40.75 2.69 -47.55
CA PHE A 669 -39.51 3.07 -48.24
C PHE A 669 -39.64 2.95 -49.77
N ASP A 670 -40.13 1.81 -50.27
CA ASP A 670 -40.28 1.58 -51.71
C ASP A 670 -41.35 2.55 -52.29
N TYR A 671 -42.36 2.97 -51.50
CA TYR A 671 -43.27 4.08 -51.85
C TYR A 671 -42.57 5.46 -51.90
N LEU A 672 -41.82 5.83 -50.86
CA LEU A 672 -41.05 7.09 -50.80
C LEU A 672 -40.09 7.17 -51.98
N LYS A 673 -39.39 6.07 -52.28
CA LYS A 673 -38.48 5.99 -53.42
C LYS A 673 -39.19 6.18 -54.75
N THR A 674 -40.34 5.53 -54.99
CA THR A 674 -41.09 5.75 -56.24
C THR A 674 -41.54 7.22 -56.32
N SER A 675 -42.12 7.74 -55.25
CA SER A 675 -42.62 9.11 -55.12
C SER A 675 -41.59 10.20 -55.42
N LEU A 676 -40.32 9.99 -55.03
CA LEU A 676 -39.24 10.95 -55.25
C LEU A 676 -38.44 10.69 -56.55
N VAL A 677 -38.74 9.64 -57.32
CA VAL A 677 -37.93 9.23 -58.49
C VAL A 677 -38.73 9.10 -59.79
N THR A 678 -40.07 9.02 -59.75
CA THR A 678 -40.90 9.07 -60.98
C THR A 678 -41.07 10.50 -61.47
N THR A 679 -40.32 10.87 -62.50
CA THR A 679 -40.44 12.15 -63.22
C THR A 679 -41.38 12.04 -64.43
N ASP A 680 -42.13 13.11 -64.70
CA ASP A 680 -42.81 13.36 -65.98
C ASP A 680 -42.61 14.86 -66.28
N ASP A 681 -41.91 15.20 -67.37
CA ASP A 681 -41.00 16.37 -67.46
C ASP A 681 -41.65 17.79 -67.52
N ASN A 682 -42.89 17.99 -67.04
CA ASN A 682 -43.66 19.23 -67.30
C ASN A 682 -44.44 19.82 -66.10
N ASN A 683 -44.18 19.42 -64.85
CA ASN A 683 -44.70 20.12 -63.66
C ASN A 683 -43.67 20.15 -62.50
N PHE A 684 -43.81 21.13 -61.61
CA PHE A 684 -42.98 21.34 -60.41
C PHE A 684 -42.83 20.06 -59.58
N THR A 685 -41.59 19.65 -59.27
CA THR A 685 -41.30 18.37 -58.61
C THR A 685 -41.00 18.56 -57.12
N LEU A 686 -41.13 17.48 -56.33
CA LEU A 686 -40.71 17.51 -54.92
C LEU A 686 -39.18 17.48 -54.75
N GLN A 687 -38.40 17.25 -55.83
CA GLN A 687 -36.94 17.36 -55.81
C GLN A 687 -36.47 18.83 -55.81
N ASP A 688 -37.29 19.75 -56.31
CA ASP A 688 -37.01 21.20 -56.35
C ASP A 688 -37.11 21.88 -54.97
N LEU A 689 -37.38 21.10 -53.91
CA LEU A 689 -37.50 21.53 -52.52
C LEU A 689 -36.36 20.98 -51.66
N PRO A 690 -35.95 21.66 -50.58
CA PRO A 690 -35.11 21.05 -49.55
C PRO A 690 -35.81 19.83 -48.92
N ILE A 691 -35.19 18.66 -49.03
CA ILE A 691 -35.70 17.39 -48.50
C ILE A 691 -34.94 16.99 -47.22
N ALA A 692 -35.69 16.54 -46.20
CA ALA A 692 -35.15 15.70 -45.13
C ALA A 692 -35.81 14.31 -45.19
N ILE A 693 -35.00 13.25 -45.20
CA ILE A 693 -35.46 11.85 -45.18
C ILE A 693 -35.30 11.31 -43.77
N VAL A 694 -36.42 11.02 -43.10
CA VAL A 694 -36.48 10.59 -41.70
C VAL A 694 -36.82 9.10 -41.61
N GLN A 695 -35.94 8.32 -41.00
CA GLN A 695 -36.20 6.93 -40.64
C GLN A 695 -36.94 6.88 -39.29
N ALA A 696 -38.23 6.52 -39.32
CA ALA A 696 -39.02 6.32 -38.10
C ALA A 696 -38.81 4.90 -37.53
N TYR A 697 -38.92 4.76 -36.21
CA TYR A 697 -38.74 3.48 -35.54
C TYR A 697 -39.91 2.52 -35.81
N ASN A 698 -39.61 1.22 -35.88
CA ASN A 698 -40.60 0.17 -36.10
C ASN A 698 -40.26 -1.11 -35.32
N LYS A 699 -40.93 -1.26 -34.18
CA LYS A 699 -40.83 -2.41 -33.25
C LYS A 699 -41.20 -3.78 -33.84
N ASN A 700 -41.79 -3.82 -35.04
CA ASN A 700 -42.16 -5.08 -35.70
C ASN A 700 -41.04 -5.65 -36.60
N LEU A 701 -39.96 -4.90 -36.82
CA LEU A 701 -38.82 -5.30 -37.65
C LEU A 701 -37.68 -5.86 -36.79
N SER A 702 -36.94 -6.83 -37.33
CA SER A 702 -35.69 -7.26 -36.70
C SER A 702 -34.58 -6.21 -36.84
N GLU A 703 -33.62 -6.21 -35.92
CA GLU A 703 -32.42 -5.36 -35.94
C GLU A 703 -31.72 -5.36 -37.31
N LYS A 704 -31.60 -6.53 -37.94
CA LYS A 704 -31.02 -6.69 -39.28
C LYS A 704 -31.84 -5.99 -40.38
N GLU A 705 -33.17 -5.97 -40.28
CA GLU A 705 -34.04 -5.27 -41.22
C GLU A 705 -34.02 -3.76 -41.00
N GLN A 706 -33.90 -3.30 -39.76
CA GLN A 706 -33.71 -1.88 -39.43
C GLN A 706 -32.39 -1.34 -40.00
N VAL A 707 -31.28 -2.10 -39.90
CA VAL A 707 -29.99 -1.76 -40.53
C VAL A 707 -30.10 -1.70 -42.06
N ILE A 708 -30.73 -2.69 -42.70
CA ILE A 708 -30.94 -2.69 -44.16
C ILE A 708 -31.80 -1.50 -44.61
N LEU A 709 -32.76 -1.07 -43.79
CA LEU A 709 -33.57 0.13 -44.06
C LEU A 709 -32.80 1.44 -43.81
N HIS A 710 -31.86 1.46 -42.87
CA HIS A 710 -30.96 2.59 -42.63
C HIS A 710 -30.01 2.81 -43.81
N GLU A 711 -29.28 1.76 -44.24
CA GLU A 711 -28.39 1.79 -45.41
C GLU A 711 -29.12 2.27 -46.68
N ARG A 712 -30.38 1.85 -46.86
CA ARG A 712 -31.23 2.28 -47.99
C ARG A 712 -31.63 3.75 -47.91
N GLY A 713 -31.98 4.24 -46.72
CA GLY A 713 -32.33 5.64 -46.46
C GLY A 713 -31.14 6.57 -46.70
N GLN A 714 -30.00 6.25 -46.09
CA GLN A 714 -28.76 6.97 -46.28
C GLN A 714 -28.35 7.01 -47.76
N LYS A 715 -28.51 5.89 -48.49
CA LYS A 715 -28.18 5.83 -49.92
C LYS A 715 -29.13 6.66 -50.79
N ILE A 716 -30.45 6.65 -50.56
CA ILE A 716 -31.34 7.51 -51.36
C ILE A 716 -31.16 8.99 -51.01
N ALA A 717 -30.84 9.32 -49.75
CA ALA A 717 -30.52 10.69 -49.35
C ALA A 717 -29.23 11.19 -50.04
N GLN A 718 -28.18 10.37 -50.11
CA GLN A 718 -26.98 10.65 -50.90
C GLN A 718 -27.26 10.81 -52.40
N GLN A 719 -28.22 10.05 -52.95
CA GLN A 719 -28.60 10.14 -54.37
C GLN A 719 -29.47 11.36 -54.71
N LEU A 720 -30.01 12.05 -53.70
CA LEU A 720 -30.82 13.27 -53.82
C LEU A 720 -30.14 14.47 -53.15
N GLU A 721 -28.86 14.34 -52.78
CA GLU A 721 -28.02 15.34 -52.09
C GLU A 721 -28.69 15.98 -50.85
N CYS A 722 -29.55 15.21 -50.18
CA CYS A 722 -30.45 15.69 -49.13
C CYS A 722 -30.14 15.09 -47.75
N VAL A 723 -30.72 15.65 -46.70
CA VAL A 723 -30.34 15.29 -45.32
C VAL A 723 -31.02 13.99 -44.89
N PHE A 724 -30.24 13.05 -44.36
CA PHE A 724 -30.75 11.82 -43.72
C PHE A 724 -30.80 11.97 -42.20
N ILE A 725 -31.96 11.68 -41.61
CA ILE A 725 -32.20 11.70 -40.16
C ILE A 725 -32.41 10.26 -39.68
N ASP A 726 -31.43 9.78 -38.91
CA ASP A 726 -31.34 8.43 -38.38
C ASP A 726 -32.11 8.23 -37.07
N ILE A 727 -32.16 6.98 -36.57
CA ILE A 727 -32.72 6.62 -35.27
C ILE A 727 -31.57 6.64 -34.23
N PRO A 728 -31.59 7.51 -33.21
CA PRO A 728 -30.47 7.63 -32.27
C PRO A 728 -30.24 6.37 -31.40
N PHE A 729 -28.98 5.95 -31.29
CA PHE A 729 -28.55 4.70 -30.62
C PHE A 729 -28.80 4.62 -29.10
N GLU A 730 -29.06 5.73 -28.41
CA GLU A 730 -28.98 5.80 -26.92
C GLU A 730 -30.32 5.74 -26.18
N TYR A 731 -31.44 5.49 -26.86
CA TYR A 731 -32.78 5.50 -26.24
C TYR A 731 -33.56 4.19 -26.50
N GLU A 732 -34.27 3.70 -25.48
CA GLU A 732 -35.36 2.72 -25.65
C GLU A 732 -36.56 3.42 -26.30
N VAL A 733 -36.49 3.63 -27.62
CA VAL A 733 -37.55 4.30 -28.40
C VAL A 733 -38.80 3.41 -28.45
N GLN A 734 -39.82 3.73 -27.64
CA GLN A 734 -41.10 3.01 -27.62
C GLN A 734 -42.11 3.58 -28.65
N ASP A 735 -41.93 4.84 -29.03
CA ASP A 735 -42.74 5.61 -29.98
C ASP A 735 -42.20 5.51 -31.43
N LEU A 736 -42.79 6.23 -32.39
CA LEU A 736 -42.30 6.22 -33.79
C LEU A 736 -41.11 7.14 -34.04
N PHE A 737 -41.01 8.24 -33.29
CA PHE A 737 -39.98 9.27 -33.45
C PHE A 737 -39.49 9.71 -32.08
N CYS A 738 -38.25 10.19 -31.98
CA CYS A 738 -37.79 10.91 -30.79
C CYS A 738 -37.66 12.41 -31.05
N ARG A 739 -37.76 13.24 -29.99
CA ARG A 739 -37.67 14.72 -30.08
C ARG A 739 -36.43 15.21 -30.83
N GLN A 740 -35.30 14.50 -30.73
CA GLN A 740 -34.08 14.86 -31.45
C GLN A 740 -34.20 14.69 -32.98
N GLN A 741 -34.92 13.67 -33.47
CA GLN A 741 -35.17 13.51 -34.90
C GLN A 741 -36.05 14.65 -35.44
N ILE A 742 -37.10 15.00 -34.71
CA ILE A 742 -38.04 16.09 -35.07
C ILE A 742 -37.32 17.43 -35.13
N THR A 743 -36.54 17.77 -34.10
CA THR A 743 -35.77 19.03 -34.07
C THR A 743 -34.68 19.05 -35.14
N ARG A 744 -33.88 17.98 -35.30
CA ARG A 744 -32.85 17.91 -36.36
C ARG A 744 -33.45 18.05 -37.75
N ALA A 745 -34.59 17.41 -38.04
CA ALA A 745 -35.22 17.49 -39.37
C ALA A 745 -35.56 18.94 -39.73
N LEU A 746 -36.13 19.72 -38.80
CA LEU A 746 -36.47 21.13 -39.04
C LEU A 746 -35.23 22.05 -39.05
N GLU A 747 -34.24 21.81 -38.18
CA GLU A 747 -32.98 22.57 -38.17
C GLU A 747 -32.15 22.32 -39.44
N SER A 748 -32.12 21.09 -39.95
CA SER A 748 -31.34 20.72 -41.15
C SER A 748 -31.88 21.30 -42.46
N LEU A 749 -33.08 21.86 -42.43
CA LEU A 749 -33.75 22.50 -43.57
C LEU A 749 -33.64 24.04 -43.49
N GLY A 750 -32.88 24.54 -42.52
CA GLY A 750 -32.57 25.96 -42.30
C GLY A 750 -31.57 26.53 -43.30
N ILE A 751 -31.93 26.55 -44.58
CA ILE A 751 -31.29 27.42 -45.58
C ILE A 751 -31.69 28.87 -45.26
N GLU A 752 -30.77 29.84 -45.45
CA GLU A 752 -31.14 31.26 -45.39
C GLU A 752 -32.02 31.62 -46.60
N PHE A 753 -33.32 31.75 -46.34
CA PHE A 753 -34.31 32.24 -47.30
C PHE A 753 -34.50 33.74 -47.16
N ASN A 754 -34.34 34.48 -48.26
CA ASN A 754 -34.88 35.84 -48.36
C ASN A 754 -36.42 35.80 -48.27
N ASN A 755 -37.09 36.95 -48.10
CA ASN A 755 -38.55 37.02 -47.88
C ASN A 755 -39.40 36.41 -49.01
N ASP A 756 -38.84 36.18 -50.21
CA ASP A 756 -39.47 35.50 -51.36
C ASP A 756 -39.11 34.00 -51.49
N GLY A 757 -38.38 33.41 -50.54
CA GLY A 757 -38.22 31.94 -50.43
C GLY A 757 -37.15 31.30 -51.34
N ARG A 758 -36.01 31.96 -51.59
CA ARG A 758 -34.86 31.39 -52.33
C ARG A 758 -33.58 31.27 -51.48
N PRO A 759 -32.71 30.27 -51.72
CA PRO A 759 -31.39 30.16 -51.10
C PRO A 759 -30.46 31.36 -51.39
N LEU A 760 -29.60 31.69 -50.44
CA LEU A 760 -28.69 32.84 -50.49
C LEU A 760 -27.27 32.55 -51.06
N SER A 761 -26.98 31.31 -51.45
CA SER A 761 -25.64 30.84 -51.84
C SER A 761 -25.08 31.43 -53.14
N GLU A 762 -25.91 32.01 -54.02
CA GLU A 762 -25.52 32.49 -55.35
C GLU A 762 -24.88 33.91 -55.37
N ILE A 763 -24.63 34.55 -54.22
CA ILE A 763 -24.30 35.99 -54.14
C ILE A 763 -22.97 36.27 -53.38
N MET A 764 -22.02 35.31 -53.34
CA MET A 764 -20.86 35.40 -52.44
C MET A 764 -19.44 35.16 -52.99
N GLU A 765 -19.21 35.08 -54.31
CA GLU A 765 -17.85 35.05 -54.85
C GLU A 765 -17.01 36.30 -54.49
N PRO A 766 -15.66 36.19 -54.39
CA PRO A 766 -14.76 37.33 -54.20
C PRO A 766 -14.17 37.84 -55.53
N ASP A 767 -13.95 39.15 -55.63
CA ASP A 767 -13.28 39.79 -56.78
C ASP A 767 -11.79 39.45 -56.88
N LEU A 768 -11.14 39.15 -55.75
CA LEU A 768 -9.75 38.74 -55.68
C LEU A 768 -9.56 37.69 -54.58
N ARG A 769 -8.68 36.71 -54.81
CA ARG A 769 -8.19 35.78 -53.80
C ARG A 769 -6.67 35.87 -53.68
N VAL A 770 -6.16 36.09 -52.47
CA VAL A 770 -4.72 36.32 -52.16
C VAL A 770 -4.26 35.33 -51.08
N GLY A 771 -3.11 34.69 -51.27
CA GLY A 771 -2.54 33.74 -50.32
C GLY A 771 -1.56 34.40 -49.34
N MET A 772 -1.91 34.52 -48.05
CA MET A 772 -0.96 34.90 -46.99
C MET A 772 -0.32 33.66 -46.37
N CYS A 773 0.96 33.44 -46.68
CA CYS A 773 1.75 32.28 -46.29
C CYS A 773 2.67 32.59 -45.10
N LEU A 774 2.48 31.88 -43.98
CA LEU A 774 3.26 32.01 -42.76
C LEU A 774 4.15 30.77 -42.55
N MET A 775 5.38 30.97 -42.07
CA MET A 775 6.33 29.87 -41.83
C MET A 775 6.06 29.15 -40.50
N CYS A 776 5.96 27.81 -40.55
CA CYS A 776 5.69 26.99 -39.36
C CYS A 776 6.87 26.98 -38.37
N GLY A 777 6.55 26.97 -37.08
CA GLY A 777 7.55 26.97 -35.99
C GLY A 777 7.97 28.35 -35.49
N ASP A 778 7.62 29.43 -36.20
CA ASP A 778 8.06 30.79 -35.84
C ASP A 778 7.45 31.31 -34.53
N ALA A 779 8.21 32.16 -33.83
CA ALA A 779 7.86 32.62 -32.48
C ALA A 779 6.82 33.76 -32.45
N PHE A 780 6.69 34.55 -33.51
CA PHE A 780 5.82 35.73 -33.54
C PHE A 780 4.32 35.36 -33.51
N SER A 781 3.48 36.36 -33.18
CA SER A 781 2.01 36.25 -33.22
C SER A 781 1.49 36.45 -34.64
N ALA A 782 0.61 35.56 -35.10
CA ALA A 782 -0.07 35.70 -36.40
C ALA A 782 -0.96 36.96 -36.49
N GLU A 783 -1.29 37.60 -35.35
CA GLU A 783 -1.98 38.90 -35.34
C GLU A 783 -1.11 40.05 -35.90
N ILE A 784 0.23 39.90 -35.94
CA ILE A 784 1.09 40.95 -36.50
C ILE A 784 0.83 41.13 -38.01
N PRO A 785 0.95 40.09 -38.88
CA PRO A 785 0.62 40.22 -40.29
C PRO A 785 -0.90 40.30 -40.58
N LEU A 786 -1.76 39.67 -39.77
CA LEU A 786 -3.21 39.66 -40.04
C LEU A 786 -3.94 40.88 -39.49
N GLY A 787 -3.38 41.57 -38.49
CA GLY A 787 -3.97 42.72 -37.82
C GLY A 787 -4.44 43.85 -38.74
N PRO A 788 -3.75 44.23 -39.83
CA PRO A 788 -4.25 45.22 -40.77
C PRO A 788 -5.60 44.82 -41.38
N LEU A 789 -5.70 43.58 -41.87
CA LEU A 789 -6.91 43.04 -42.50
C LEU A 789 -8.07 42.89 -41.50
N LEU A 790 -7.75 42.40 -40.29
CA LEU A 790 -8.70 42.24 -39.18
C LEU A 790 -9.22 43.57 -38.60
N ASN A 791 -8.57 44.69 -38.90
CA ASN A 791 -8.97 46.04 -38.48
C ASN A 791 -9.58 46.90 -39.61
N SER A 792 -9.69 46.36 -40.83
CA SER A 792 -10.52 46.94 -41.90
C SER A 792 -12.02 46.91 -41.54
N ASN A 793 -12.84 47.66 -42.27
CA ASN A 793 -14.31 47.60 -42.14
C ASN A 793 -15.00 47.85 -43.50
N PRO A 794 -15.95 46.99 -43.91
CA PRO A 794 -16.27 45.71 -43.30
C PRO A 794 -15.13 44.69 -43.46
N THR A 795 -15.11 43.71 -42.56
CA THR A 795 -14.24 42.54 -42.60
C THR A 795 -15.05 41.33 -42.13
N GLN A 796 -15.06 40.28 -42.96
CA GLN A 796 -15.61 38.96 -42.65
C GLN A 796 -14.45 37.99 -42.37
N VAL A 797 -14.65 37.01 -41.50
CA VAL A 797 -13.62 36.05 -41.08
C VAL A 797 -14.15 34.63 -41.16
N ARG A 798 -13.40 33.74 -41.80
CA ARG A 798 -13.62 32.29 -41.88
C ARG A 798 -12.53 31.57 -41.10
N SER A 799 -12.89 30.59 -40.27
CA SER A 799 -11.99 29.89 -39.34
C SER A 799 -12.10 28.35 -39.39
N ASP A 800 -12.65 27.84 -40.50
CA ASP A 800 -12.91 26.42 -40.75
C ASP A 800 -11.68 25.71 -41.37
N THR A 801 -11.90 24.82 -42.34
CA THR A 801 -10.86 24.13 -43.11
C THR A 801 -10.03 25.06 -43.99
N ASN A 802 -10.57 26.20 -44.43
CA ASN A 802 -9.90 27.19 -45.27
C ASN A 802 -9.91 28.58 -44.59
N PRO A 803 -9.10 28.78 -43.53
CA PRO A 803 -9.08 30.04 -42.78
C PRO A 803 -8.75 31.24 -43.67
N SER A 804 -9.67 32.20 -43.75
CA SER A 804 -9.55 33.39 -44.60
C SER A 804 -10.15 34.65 -43.98
N VAL A 805 -9.68 35.80 -44.45
CA VAL A 805 -10.16 37.14 -44.03
C VAL A 805 -10.59 37.89 -45.28
N THR A 806 -11.89 38.18 -45.39
CA THR A 806 -12.46 38.90 -46.55
C THR A 806 -12.67 40.36 -46.19
N ILE A 807 -12.18 41.27 -47.02
CA ILE A 807 -12.27 42.73 -46.83
C ILE A 807 -12.82 43.42 -48.08
N GLU A 808 -13.42 44.59 -47.92
CA GLU A 808 -13.70 45.50 -49.04
C GLU A 808 -12.62 46.58 -49.16
N ALA A 809 -12.15 46.87 -50.37
CA ALA A 809 -11.18 47.96 -50.62
C ALA A 809 -11.49 48.73 -51.92
N ASN A 810 -11.02 49.98 -51.97
CA ASN A 810 -11.06 50.83 -53.17
C ASN A 810 -9.74 50.68 -53.95
N LEU A 811 -9.69 49.70 -54.85
CA LEU A 811 -8.50 49.44 -55.68
C LEU A 811 -8.47 50.37 -56.90
N GLU A 812 -9.63 50.71 -57.45
CA GLU A 812 -9.75 51.65 -58.57
C GLU A 812 -9.59 53.12 -58.18
N SER A 813 -9.52 53.99 -59.20
CA SER A 813 -9.33 55.44 -59.06
C SER A 813 -10.55 56.27 -59.48
N MET A 814 -11.68 55.63 -59.75
CA MET A 814 -12.93 56.27 -60.18
C MET A 814 -13.87 56.48 -58.97
N PRO A 815 -14.55 57.65 -58.82
CA PRO A 815 -15.32 57.93 -57.60
C PRO A 815 -16.62 57.13 -57.42
N ASP A 816 -17.21 56.64 -58.51
CA ASP A 816 -18.63 56.26 -58.57
C ASP A 816 -18.87 54.73 -58.72
N LEU A 817 -17.89 53.90 -58.33
CA LEU A 817 -17.95 52.43 -58.47
C LEU A 817 -17.94 51.69 -57.12
N THR A 818 -18.42 50.45 -57.13
CA THR A 818 -18.45 49.56 -55.97
C THR A 818 -17.04 49.19 -55.51
N LYS A 819 -16.88 48.98 -54.20
CA LYS A 819 -15.63 48.49 -53.61
C LYS A 819 -15.38 47.05 -54.08
N GLN A 820 -14.11 46.68 -54.26
CA GLN A 820 -13.70 45.31 -54.60
C GLN A 820 -13.66 44.44 -53.33
N LYS A 821 -14.19 43.22 -53.42
CA LYS A 821 -14.23 42.21 -52.34
C LYS A 821 -13.04 41.26 -52.44
N ILE A 822 -12.13 41.32 -51.46
CA ILE A 822 -10.85 40.61 -51.47
C ILE A 822 -10.85 39.54 -50.39
N GLU A 823 -10.77 38.26 -50.76
CA GLU A 823 -10.50 37.15 -49.84
C GLU A 823 -8.99 36.98 -49.66
N VAL A 824 -8.49 37.08 -48.43
CA VAL A 824 -7.11 36.70 -48.07
C VAL A 824 -7.15 35.34 -47.37
N CYS A 825 -6.80 34.28 -48.10
CA CYS A 825 -6.64 32.93 -47.53
C CYS A 825 -5.33 32.88 -46.74
N CYS A 826 -5.35 32.37 -45.51
CA CYS A 826 -4.27 32.54 -44.55
C CYS A 826 -3.75 31.17 -44.08
N GLY A 827 -2.58 30.76 -44.57
CA GLY A 827 -2.12 29.37 -44.46
C GLY A 827 -0.64 29.20 -44.09
N SER A 828 -0.26 27.94 -43.89
CA SER A 828 1.14 27.50 -43.83
C SER A 828 1.72 27.35 -45.24
N TYR A 829 3.04 27.41 -45.40
CA TYR A 829 3.67 27.10 -46.70
C TYR A 829 3.25 25.71 -47.22
N HIS A 830 3.12 24.72 -46.33
CA HIS A 830 2.76 23.36 -46.71
C HIS A 830 1.27 23.21 -47.09
N ASN A 831 0.37 24.04 -46.56
CA ASN A 831 -1.02 24.10 -47.02
C ASN A 831 -1.08 24.60 -48.48
N PHE A 832 -0.38 25.69 -48.80
CA PHE A 832 -0.36 26.20 -50.18
C PHE A 832 0.37 25.25 -51.14
N VAL A 833 1.46 24.62 -50.73
CA VAL A 833 2.11 23.55 -51.53
C VAL A 833 1.13 22.41 -51.80
N ALA A 834 0.36 21.96 -50.79
CA ALA A 834 -0.64 20.90 -50.98
C ALA A 834 -1.75 21.28 -51.97
N LYS A 835 -2.16 22.56 -52.01
CA LYS A 835 -3.15 23.06 -52.98
C LYS A 835 -2.59 23.10 -54.40
N ILE A 836 -1.39 23.67 -54.55
CA ILE A 836 -0.67 23.75 -55.84
C ILE A 836 -0.44 22.34 -56.42
N GLN A 837 -0.17 21.34 -55.58
CA GLN A 837 0.05 19.93 -55.99
C GLN A 837 -1.20 19.19 -56.49
N LYS A 838 -2.42 19.69 -56.22
CA LYS A 838 -3.65 18.92 -56.39
C LYS A 838 -4.52 19.33 -57.58
N GLU A 839 -4.26 20.48 -58.19
CA GLU A 839 -5.08 21.01 -59.29
C GLU A 839 -6.58 21.16 -58.90
N GLU A 840 -6.86 21.59 -57.66
CA GLU A 840 -8.22 21.91 -57.19
C GLU A 840 -8.75 23.15 -57.95
N GLU A 841 -9.51 22.95 -59.03
CA GLU A 841 -9.93 23.97 -60.03
C GLU A 841 -10.64 25.21 -59.45
N GLU A 842 -11.18 25.13 -58.23
CA GLU A 842 -11.95 26.19 -57.57
C GLU A 842 -11.09 27.24 -56.82
N ASP A 843 -9.75 27.06 -56.76
CA ASP A 843 -8.89 27.81 -55.83
C ASP A 843 -7.78 28.67 -56.48
N VAL A 844 -8.17 29.47 -57.48
CA VAL A 844 -7.31 30.42 -58.22
C VAL A 844 -6.77 31.54 -57.32
N TYR A 845 -5.44 31.67 -57.22
CA TYR A 845 -4.75 32.71 -56.43
C TYR A 845 -4.19 33.82 -57.33
N HIS A 846 -4.52 35.07 -57.00
CA HIS A 846 -4.15 36.26 -57.77
C HIS A 846 -2.87 36.96 -57.25
N GLY A 847 -2.29 36.46 -56.16
CA GLY A 847 -1.08 37.01 -55.54
C GLY A 847 -0.79 36.44 -54.16
N PHE A 848 0.44 36.59 -53.67
CA PHE A 848 0.88 36.03 -52.39
C PHE A 848 1.60 37.03 -51.46
N VAL A 849 1.34 36.93 -50.16
CA VAL A 849 2.10 37.62 -49.10
C VAL A 849 2.88 36.58 -48.30
N LEU A 850 4.21 36.59 -48.39
CA LEU A 850 5.11 35.61 -47.79
C LEU A 850 5.73 36.16 -46.50
N VAL A 851 5.29 35.64 -45.36
CA VAL A 851 5.62 36.18 -44.03
C VAL A 851 6.66 35.33 -43.32
N PHE A 852 7.81 35.91 -42.97
CA PHE A 852 8.91 35.20 -42.31
C PHE A 852 9.49 35.94 -41.09
N SER A 853 10.14 35.16 -40.22
CA SER A 853 10.88 35.65 -39.05
C SER A 853 12.36 35.85 -39.39
N PRO A 854 12.90 37.08 -39.32
CA PRO A 854 14.34 37.30 -39.47
C PRO A 854 15.14 36.69 -38.31
N LYS A 855 14.51 36.39 -37.17
CA LYS A 855 15.16 35.76 -36.00
C LYS A 855 15.44 34.25 -36.18
N ARG A 856 15.13 33.65 -37.34
CA ARG A 856 15.23 32.20 -37.56
C ARG A 856 15.60 31.88 -39.02
N LYS A 857 16.82 31.36 -39.24
CA LYS A 857 17.32 30.99 -40.56
C LYS A 857 16.40 30.03 -41.33
N ALA A 858 15.87 29.00 -40.66
CA ALA A 858 14.91 28.06 -41.25
C ALA A 858 13.63 28.75 -41.80
N SER A 859 13.16 29.82 -41.18
CA SER A 859 12.00 30.60 -41.64
C SER A 859 12.30 31.31 -42.96
N PHE A 860 13.43 32.02 -43.03
CA PHE A 860 13.91 32.65 -44.25
C PHE A 860 14.13 31.62 -45.38
N CYS A 861 14.76 30.49 -45.11
CA CYS A 861 15.01 29.44 -46.10
C CYS A 861 13.70 28.79 -46.61
N THR A 862 12.73 28.55 -45.71
CA THR A 862 11.38 28.05 -46.07
C THR A 862 10.66 29.05 -46.98
N MET A 863 10.69 30.33 -46.60
CA MET A 863 10.10 31.43 -47.38
C MET A 863 10.74 31.54 -48.77
N ASN A 864 12.06 31.52 -48.86
CA ASN A 864 12.80 31.58 -50.12
C ASN A 864 12.44 30.41 -51.04
N ALA A 865 12.52 29.18 -50.55
CA ALA A 865 12.22 27.98 -51.34
C ALA A 865 10.77 27.96 -51.87
N PHE A 866 9.83 28.59 -51.15
CA PHE A 866 8.45 28.75 -51.60
C PHE A 866 8.28 29.94 -52.57
N ALA A 867 9.00 31.05 -52.40
CA ALA A 867 9.03 32.15 -53.36
C ALA A 867 9.59 31.70 -54.73
N ASP A 868 10.69 30.95 -54.70
CA ASP A 868 11.29 30.30 -55.89
C ASP A 868 10.33 29.32 -56.56
N LEU A 869 9.44 28.66 -55.81
CA LEU A 869 8.42 27.75 -56.36
C LEU A 869 7.30 28.54 -57.05
N LEU A 870 6.71 29.53 -56.37
CA LEU A 870 5.64 30.36 -56.91
C LEU A 870 6.07 31.11 -58.18
N ARG A 871 7.30 31.63 -58.22
CA ARG A 871 7.83 32.36 -59.39
C ARG A 871 8.13 31.46 -60.59
N ARG A 872 8.23 30.13 -60.41
CA ARG A 872 8.36 29.16 -61.52
C ARG A 872 7.01 28.84 -62.17
N TYR A 873 5.99 28.57 -61.37
CA TYR A 873 4.64 28.29 -61.88
C TYR A 873 3.94 29.55 -62.42
N TRP A 874 4.08 30.70 -61.75
CA TRP A 874 3.44 31.95 -62.17
C TRP A 874 4.46 33.10 -62.28
N PRO A 875 5.14 33.24 -63.43
CA PRO A 875 6.16 34.27 -63.64
C PRO A 875 5.70 35.71 -63.38
N SER A 876 4.47 36.08 -63.74
CA SER A 876 3.95 37.46 -63.60
C SER A 876 3.31 37.78 -62.24
N MET A 877 2.99 36.77 -61.42
CA MET A 877 2.17 36.93 -60.21
C MET A 877 2.82 37.88 -59.18
N PRO A 878 2.08 38.88 -58.65
CA PRO A 878 2.53 39.70 -57.53
C PRO A 878 2.82 38.88 -56.29
N ILE A 879 3.99 39.13 -55.70
CA ILE A 879 4.40 38.56 -54.42
C ILE A 879 4.94 39.70 -53.54
N LEU A 880 4.60 39.67 -52.25
CA LEU A 880 5.10 40.58 -51.22
C LEU A 880 5.80 39.77 -50.12
N ILE A 881 7.10 39.96 -49.95
CA ILE A 881 7.87 39.37 -48.84
C ILE A 881 7.79 40.30 -47.63
N LEU A 882 7.26 39.79 -46.51
CA LEU A 882 7.07 40.54 -45.27
C LEU A 882 7.95 39.97 -44.13
N ALA A 883 8.93 40.76 -43.71
CA ALA A 883 9.79 40.44 -42.56
C ALA A 883 9.20 40.98 -41.24
N ILE A 884 8.92 40.08 -40.29
CA ILE A 884 8.36 40.46 -38.99
C ILE A 884 9.46 40.99 -38.05
N THR A 885 9.45 42.30 -37.80
CA THR A 885 10.32 42.99 -36.85
C THR A 885 9.48 43.65 -35.76
N GLU A 886 9.31 42.96 -34.63
CA GLU A 886 8.34 43.29 -33.56
C GLU A 886 8.49 44.71 -32.98
N ASN A 887 9.73 45.22 -32.92
CA ASN A 887 10.06 46.58 -32.45
C ASN A 887 10.47 47.53 -33.60
N GLY A 888 10.16 47.17 -34.86
CA GLY A 888 10.58 47.89 -36.06
C GLY A 888 12.01 47.58 -36.52
N ALA A 889 12.23 47.63 -37.84
CA ALA A 889 13.46 47.18 -38.50
C ALA A 889 14.75 47.74 -37.89
N SER A 890 14.79 49.04 -37.57
CA SER A 890 15.99 49.70 -37.01
C SER A 890 16.46 49.10 -35.69
N SER A 891 15.56 48.60 -34.84
CA SER A 891 15.96 47.97 -33.57
C SER A 891 16.59 46.59 -33.77
N VAL A 892 16.04 45.80 -34.70
CA VAL A 892 16.50 44.44 -35.00
C VAL A 892 17.82 44.47 -35.77
N PHE A 893 17.97 45.38 -36.72
CA PHE A 893 19.16 45.55 -37.57
C PHE A 893 20.46 45.86 -36.81
N PHE A 894 20.37 46.39 -35.58
CA PHE A 894 21.52 46.72 -34.73
C PHE A 894 21.67 45.82 -33.48
N GLN A 895 20.80 44.83 -33.27
CA GLN A 895 20.81 43.98 -32.07
C GLN A 895 21.11 42.50 -32.34
N ASP A 896 20.93 42.02 -33.58
CA ASP A 896 21.23 40.64 -33.96
C ASP A 896 21.81 40.57 -35.39
N GLU A 897 23.08 40.14 -35.48
CA GLU A 897 23.79 39.93 -36.76
C GLU A 897 23.10 38.89 -37.65
N MET A 898 22.42 37.88 -37.06
CA MET A 898 21.70 36.86 -37.81
C MET A 898 20.47 37.49 -38.49
N SER A 899 19.62 38.18 -37.73
CA SER A 899 18.48 38.93 -38.28
C SER A 899 18.91 39.96 -39.30
N GLN A 900 20.02 40.67 -39.07
CA GLN A 900 20.57 41.63 -40.05
C GLN A 900 20.94 40.93 -41.37
N SER A 901 21.65 39.81 -41.31
CA SER A 901 22.04 39.03 -42.50
C SER A 901 20.83 38.46 -43.25
N LEU A 902 19.81 38.00 -42.53
CA LEU A 902 18.60 37.41 -43.13
C LEU A 902 17.68 38.48 -43.75
N ILE A 903 17.60 39.68 -43.16
CA ILE A 903 16.94 40.84 -43.77
C ILE A 903 17.63 41.23 -45.08
N GLN A 904 18.96 41.36 -45.10
CA GLN A 904 19.72 41.69 -46.31
C GLN A 904 19.55 40.63 -47.42
N LYS A 905 19.51 39.34 -47.06
CA LYS A 905 19.26 38.26 -48.01
C LYS A 905 17.83 38.31 -48.56
N ALA A 906 16.82 38.59 -47.73
CA ALA A 906 15.43 38.70 -48.19
C ALA A 906 15.20 39.90 -49.12
N ILE A 907 15.90 41.02 -48.91
CA ILE A 907 15.92 42.14 -49.85
C ILE A 907 16.52 41.69 -51.19
N LYS A 908 17.71 41.05 -51.17
CA LYS A 908 18.32 40.56 -52.41
C LYS A 908 17.44 39.54 -53.15
N VAL A 909 16.77 38.65 -52.45
CA VAL A 909 15.82 37.68 -53.05
C VAL A 909 14.64 38.39 -53.70
N ALA A 910 14.14 39.47 -53.08
CA ALA A 910 13.09 40.29 -53.68
C ALA A 910 13.58 41.01 -54.94
N ASP A 911 14.79 41.58 -54.92
CA ASP A 911 15.44 42.21 -56.08
C ASP A 911 15.70 41.19 -57.21
N ASP A 912 16.23 40.00 -56.88
CA ASP A 912 16.56 38.93 -57.83
C ASP A 912 15.31 38.34 -58.52
N LEU A 913 14.16 38.28 -57.83
CA LEU A 913 12.91 37.67 -58.32
C LEU A 913 11.85 38.68 -58.81
N GLY A 914 12.12 39.98 -58.72
CA GLY A 914 11.17 41.05 -59.08
C GLY A 914 9.92 41.06 -58.19
N ILE A 915 10.12 41.17 -56.87
CA ILE A 915 9.11 40.96 -55.82
C ILE A 915 9.09 42.17 -54.86
N GLU A 916 7.94 42.54 -54.29
CA GLU A 916 7.86 43.63 -53.30
C GLU A 916 8.43 43.15 -51.95
N TYR A 917 9.16 44.01 -51.23
CA TYR A 917 9.71 43.72 -49.91
C TYR A 917 9.29 44.74 -48.85
N MET A 918 8.87 44.24 -47.68
CA MET A 918 8.41 45.07 -46.55
C MET A 918 8.94 44.54 -45.21
N THR A 919 9.17 45.46 -44.26
CA THR A 919 9.42 45.15 -42.84
C THR A 919 8.32 45.75 -41.99
N THR A 920 7.93 45.10 -40.88
CA THR A 920 6.85 45.61 -40.03
C THR A 920 7.32 46.79 -39.15
N PRO A 921 6.80 48.03 -39.31
CA PRO A 921 7.01 49.10 -38.34
C PRO A 921 6.33 48.81 -36.98
N PRO A 922 6.69 49.55 -35.91
CA PRO A 922 5.94 49.50 -34.65
C PRO A 922 4.46 49.82 -34.85
N ASN A 923 3.57 49.04 -34.21
CA ASN A 923 2.11 49.09 -34.41
C ASN A 923 1.60 48.71 -35.82
N PHE A 924 2.38 48.01 -36.66
CA PHE A 924 1.94 47.53 -37.99
C PHE A 924 0.53 46.90 -37.98
N GLN A 925 0.22 46.06 -36.98
CA GLN A 925 -1.07 45.39 -36.79
C GLN A 925 -2.31 46.32 -36.69
N LYS A 926 -2.13 47.65 -36.58
CA LYS A 926 -3.21 48.65 -36.55
C LYS A 926 -3.34 49.46 -37.85
N GLN A 927 -2.51 49.21 -38.85
CA GLN A 927 -2.41 50.01 -40.08
C GLN A 927 -3.26 49.41 -41.20
N ALA A 928 -4.59 49.49 -41.10
CA ALA A 928 -5.53 48.78 -41.97
C ALA A 928 -5.30 48.92 -43.49
N LEU A 929 -4.76 50.06 -43.94
CA LEU A 929 -4.51 50.36 -45.36
C LEU A 929 -3.13 49.91 -45.89
N VAL A 930 -2.29 49.26 -45.08
CA VAL A 930 -0.86 49.04 -45.40
C VAL A 930 -0.62 48.13 -46.61
N TYR A 931 -1.54 47.20 -46.89
CA TYR A 931 -1.46 46.29 -48.05
C TYR A 931 -2.02 46.89 -49.35
N ASN A 932 -2.57 48.11 -49.36
CA ASN A 932 -3.30 48.64 -50.51
C ASN A 932 -2.44 48.85 -51.77
N ASN A 933 -1.12 49.02 -51.66
CA ASN A 933 -0.25 49.14 -52.83
C ASN A 933 -0.15 47.78 -53.55
N PHE A 934 0.24 46.75 -52.81
CA PHE A 934 0.25 45.35 -53.27
C PHE A 934 -1.10 44.92 -53.84
N LEU A 935 -2.22 45.19 -53.14
CA LEU A 935 -3.56 44.82 -53.60
C LEU A 935 -3.98 45.55 -54.89
N LYS A 936 -3.46 46.76 -55.14
CA LYS A 936 -3.67 47.46 -56.43
C LYS A 936 -2.84 46.87 -57.57
N GLU A 937 -1.64 46.34 -57.31
CA GLU A 937 -0.89 45.58 -58.32
C GLU A 937 -1.61 44.26 -58.66
N VAL A 938 -2.10 43.54 -57.64
CA VAL A 938 -2.94 42.33 -57.80
C VAL A 938 -4.19 42.62 -58.64
N TRP A 939 -4.88 43.75 -58.42
CA TRP A 939 -6.02 44.15 -59.26
C TRP A 939 -5.61 44.40 -60.72
N GLN A 940 -4.52 45.12 -60.94
CA GLN A 940 -4.05 45.49 -62.28
C GLN A 940 -3.59 44.30 -63.12
N LYS A 941 -3.12 43.21 -62.48
CA LYS A 941 -2.70 41.97 -63.15
C LYS A 941 -3.75 40.84 -63.09
N ARG A 942 -4.96 41.10 -62.58
CA ARG A 942 -6.01 40.07 -62.39
C ARG A 942 -6.24 39.23 -63.65
N GLU A 943 -6.40 39.89 -64.80
CA GLU A 943 -6.69 39.22 -66.07
C GLU A 943 -5.48 38.45 -66.61
N GLU A 944 -4.27 39.03 -66.58
CA GLU A 944 -3.01 38.37 -66.96
C GLU A 944 -2.77 37.08 -66.16
N ILE A 945 -3.06 37.11 -64.85
CA ILE A 945 -2.88 35.95 -63.97
C ILE A 945 -3.94 34.88 -64.29
N ASN A 946 -5.20 35.26 -64.47
CA ASN A 946 -6.26 34.31 -64.82
C ASN A 946 -6.01 33.64 -66.17
N GLU A 947 -5.51 34.37 -67.18
CA GLU A 947 -5.06 33.76 -68.44
C GLU A 947 -3.90 32.78 -68.22
N SER A 948 -2.96 33.07 -67.31
CA SER A 948 -1.81 32.19 -67.04
C SER A 948 -2.19 30.82 -66.46
N TYR A 949 -3.27 30.71 -65.67
CA TYR A 949 -3.78 29.42 -65.20
C TYR A 949 -4.33 28.52 -66.32
N TYR A 950 -4.81 29.10 -67.43
CA TYR A 950 -5.35 28.33 -68.57
C TYR A 950 -4.31 28.01 -69.66
N TYR A 951 -3.11 28.60 -69.61
CA TYR A 951 -2.16 28.53 -70.73
C TYR A 951 -1.07 27.45 -70.64
N GLU A 952 -0.85 26.82 -69.49
CA GLU A 952 0.23 25.83 -69.31
C GLU A 952 -0.19 24.38 -69.62
N ALA A 953 -0.62 24.12 -70.87
CA ALA A 953 -0.80 22.75 -71.38
C ALA A 953 -0.51 22.55 -72.89
N THR A 954 -0.14 23.58 -73.65
CA THR A 954 0.24 23.39 -75.07
C THR A 954 1.64 22.80 -75.19
N SER A 955 1.70 21.48 -75.41
CA SER A 955 2.94 20.78 -75.78
C SER A 955 3.61 21.41 -77.01
N PRO A 956 4.95 21.38 -77.12
CA PRO A 956 5.66 21.97 -78.25
C PRO A 956 5.23 21.32 -79.59
N PRO A 957 5.14 22.08 -80.68
CA PRO A 957 4.55 21.61 -81.92
C PRO A 957 5.38 20.49 -82.56
N ALA A 958 4.71 19.39 -82.88
CA ALA A 958 5.33 18.13 -83.30
C ALA A 958 5.78 18.14 -84.77
N TYR A 959 6.91 18.79 -85.06
CA TYR A 959 7.63 18.63 -86.33
C TYR A 959 9.15 18.85 -86.19
N ASP A 960 9.87 17.79 -85.80
CA ASP A 960 11.16 17.43 -86.39
C ASP A 960 11.37 15.89 -86.33
N GLU A 961 12.20 15.34 -87.21
CA GLU A 961 12.30 13.89 -87.46
C GLU A 961 13.41 13.20 -86.64
N SER A 962 13.04 12.31 -85.71
CA SER A 962 13.86 11.11 -85.42
C SER A 962 13.06 9.98 -84.77
N MET A 963 13.10 8.79 -85.38
CA MET A 963 12.72 7.53 -84.73
C MET A 963 13.82 7.13 -83.73
N SER A 964 13.53 6.47 -82.60
CA SER A 964 13.02 5.09 -82.60
C SER A 964 12.78 4.54 -81.18
N ASN A 965 12.07 3.40 -81.11
CA ASN A 965 11.99 2.47 -79.97
C ASN A 965 11.18 2.91 -78.72
N ARG A 966 9.86 2.74 -78.78
CA ARG A 966 9.05 2.34 -77.61
C ARG A 966 8.06 1.23 -78.02
N PRO A 967 7.99 0.07 -77.32
CA PRO A 967 7.00 -0.97 -77.61
C PRO A 967 5.56 -0.52 -77.25
N PRO A 968 4.51 -1.15 -77.82
CA PRO A 968 3.12 -0.84 -77.49
C PRO A 968 2.73 -1.31 -76.07
N ALA A 969 1.81 -0.57 -75.43
CA ALA A 969 1.27 -0.92 -74.12
C ALA A 969 0.26 -2.09 -74.20
N PRO A 970 0.30 -3.07 -73.28
CA PRO A 970 -0.73 -4.12 -73.18
C PRO A 970 -2.03 -3.61 -72.52
N LEU A 971 -3.17 -4.20 -72.89
CA LEU A 971 -4.46 -3.98 -72.25
C LEU A 971 -4.65 -4.88 -71.00
N PRO A 972 -5.35 -4.42 -69.93
CA PRO A 972 -5.49 -5.15 -68.68
C PRO A 972 -6.68 -6.13 -68.64
N LYS A 973 -6.49 -7.34 -68.06
CA LYS A 973 -7.54 -8.29 -67.61
C LYS A 973 -7.07 -9.11 -66.37
N PRO A 974 -7.97 -9.76 -65.58
CA PRO A 974 -7.84 -9.82 -64.11
C PRO A 974 -7.55 -11.20 -63.45
N TYR A 975 -7.38 -11.14 -62.12
CA TYR A 975 -7.56 -12.15 -61.03
C TYR A 975 -8.24 -13.51 -61.35
N ASP A 976 -7.97 -14.66 -60.68
CA ASP A 976 -6.89 -15.13 -59.74
C ASP A 976 -7.12 -16.64 -59.36
N ALA A 977 -6.29 -17.22 -58.47
CA ALA A 977 -6.55 -18.34 -57.52
C ALA A 977 -6.07 -19.82 -57.77
N TYR A 978 -5.13 -20.29 -56.92
CA TYR A 978 -5.13 -21.55 -56.10
C TYR A 978 -5.31 -22.99 -56.72
N ASN A 979 -4.69 -24.11 -56.26
CA ASN A 979 -3.54 -24.40 -55.35
C ASN A 979 -3.07 -25.90 -55.37
N THR A 980 -1.88 -26.20 -54.79
CA THR A 980 -1.39 -27.45 -54.13
C THR A 980 -1.12 -28.83 -54.83
N LYS A 981 0.16 -29.30 -54.72
CA LYS A 981 0.68 -30.64 -54.22
C LYS A 981 0.37 -31.95 -55.02
N SER A 982 1.21 -33.00 -55.08
CA SER A 982 2.62 -33.25 -54.64
C SER A 982 3.18 -34.62 -55.16
N SER A 983 4.50 -34.73 -55.40
CA SER A 983 5.34 -35.98 -55.59
C SER A 983 4.98 -36.96 -56.74
N THR A 984 5.89 -37.58 -57.51
CA THR A 984 7.39 -37.58 -57.49
C THR A 984 7.96 -37.86 -58.90
N SER A 985 8.80 -36.94 -59.41
CA SER A 985 9.85 -37.12 -60.44
C SER A 985 9.63 -38.11 -61.62
N ASN A 986 9.08 -37.64 -62.76
CA ASN A 986 9.50 -38.10 -64.12
C ASN A 986 8.92 -37.26 -65.30
N SER A 987 9.60 -37.35 -66.46
CA SER A 987 9.15 -37.25 -67.88
C SER A 987 8.02 -36.30 -68.38
N GLN A 988 8.40 -35.45 -69.36
CA GLN A 988 7.76 -35.16 -70.67
C GLN A 988 6.25 -34.79 -70.87
N SER A 989 6.06 -33.66 -71.57
CA SER A 989 5.11 -33.35 -72.69
C SER A 989 3.59 -33.10 -72.52
N THR A 990 3.14 -32.04 -73.23
CA THR A 990 1.87 -31.80 -73.98
C THR A 990 0.51 -31.53 -73.28
N GLU A 991 -0.02 -30.33 -73.58
CA GLU A 991 -1.37 -29.97 -74.10
C GLU A 991 -2.68 -30.02 -73.25
N ASP A 992 -3.44 -28.91 -73.39
CA ASP A 992 -4.90 -28.67 -73.44
C ASP A 992 -5.92 -28.96 -72.29
N SER A 993 -6.67 -27.88 -71.99
CA SER A 993 -8.15 -27.78 -71.83
C SER A 993 -8.89 -27.82 -70.46
N ASP A 994 -9.98 -27.06 -70.45
CA ASP A 994 -11.03 -26.72 -69.44
C ASP A 994 -12.20 -27.77 -69.41
N PRO A 995 -13.36 -27.65 -68.69
CA PRO A 995 -13.79 -26.81 -67.53
C PRO A 995 -14.76 -27.51 -66.48
N LEU A 996 -15.38 -26.70 -65.60
CA LEU A 996 -16.80 -26.75 -65.10
C LEU A 996 -17.31 -27.67 -63.91
N TYR A 997 -17.82 -26.99 -62.86
CA TYR A 997 -19.09 -27.17 -62.08
C TYR A 997 -19.44 -28.32 -61.06
N ASP A 998 -20.18 -27.87 -60.03
CA ASP A 998 -21.29 -28.50 -59.24
C ASP A 998 -21.08 -29.35 -57.94
N GLN A 999 -22.21 -29.58 -57.24
CA GLN A 999 -22.38 -30.01 -55.84
C GLN A 999 -22.61 -31.55 -55.64
N PRO A 1000 -23.43 -32.07 -54.68
CA PRO A 1000 -22.95 -32.51 -53.36
C PRO A 1000 -23.28 -33.98 -52.99
N SER A 1001 -22.81 -34.43 -51.81
CA SER A 1001 -23.48 -35.37 -50.85
C SER A 1001 -22.85 -36.76 -50.54
N ARG A 1002 -22.69 -36.98 -49.21
CA ARG A 1002 -23.13 -38.17 -48.41
C ARG A 1002 -22.54 -39.59 -48.60
N TYR A 1003 -22.05 -40.12 -47.46
CA TYR A 1003 -21.87 -41.56 -47.11
C TYR A 1003 -20.77 -42.34 -47.89
N ARG A 1004 -20.12 -43.39 -47.36
CA ARG A 1004 -20.41 -44.23 -46.16
C ARG A 1004 -19.12 -44.80 -45.51
N HIS A 1005 -19.26 -45.16 -44.22
CA HIS A 1005 -18.39 -45.94 -43.30
C HIS A 1005 -17.91 -47.32 -43.83
N PRO A 1006 -16.94 -48.07 -43.19
CA PRO A 1006 -16.90 -48.29 -41.72
C PRO A 1006 -15.58 -48.63 -40.95
N SER A 1007 -15.72 -48.67 -39.61
CA SER A 1007 -15.11 -49.61 -38.64
C SER A 1007 -13.60 -49.51 -38.31
N ASP A 1008 -13.09 -49.64 -37.08
CA ASP A 1008 -13.62 -49.63 -35.67
C ASP A 1008 -12.39 -49.47 -34.72
N SER A 1009 -12.44 -49.23 -33.39
CA SER A 1009 -13.51 -49.27 -32.37
C SER A 1009 -13.33 -48.21 -31.24
N GLU A 1010 -14.39 -47.99 -30.45
CA GLU A 1010 -14.51 -47.16 -29.22
C GLU A 1010 -13.79 -47.75 -27.97
N PRO A 1011 -13.86 -47.17 -26.73
CA PRO A 1011 -14.56 -45.98 -26.16
C PRO A 1011 -13.62 -44.99 -25.40
N GLU A 1012 -13.97 -43.94 -24.62
CA GLU A 1012 -15.18 -43.14 -24.24
C GLU A 1012 -14.64 -41.73 -23.80
N ARG A 1013 -15.30 -40.55 -23.77
CA ARG A 1013 -16.70 -40.04 -23.86
C ARG A 1013 -17.52 -40.06 -22.53
N PRO A 1014 -18.46 -39.10 -22.29
CA PRO A 1014 -18.36 -37.65 -22.56
C PRO A 1014 -18.90 -36.72 -21.42
N SER A 1015 -18.96 -35.42 -21.69
CA SER A 1015 -19.43 -34.30 -20.83
C SER A 1015 -20.93 -33.95 -20.99
N SER A 1016 -21.48 -33.00 -20.20
CA SER A 1016 -22.03 -31.71 -20.73
C SER A 1016 -22.92 -30.85 -19.78
N THR A 1017 -22.95 -29.53 -20.07
CA THR A 1017 -24.05 -28.51 -19.96
C THR A 1017 -24.73 -28.05 -18.64
N SER A 1018 -24.45 -26.77 -18.28
CA SER A 1018 -25.40 -25.61 -18.29
C SER A 1018 -26.55 -25.51 -17.21
N PRO A 1019 -27.28 -24.36 -17.03
CA PRO A 1019 -27.11 -23.57 -15.79
C PRO A 1019 -28.45 -23.13 -15.07
N PRO A 1020 -28.71 -21.86 -14.63
CA PRO A 1020 -29.13 -21.54 -13.25
C PRO A 1020 -30.62 -21.07 -13.13
N PRO A 1021 -31.19 -20.63 -11.96
CA PRO A 1021 -30.96 -19.26 -11.42
C PRO A 1021 -31.22 -18.96 -9.91
N PHE A 1022 -30.62 -17.86 -9.42
CA PHE A 1022 -31.09 -16.82 -8.46
C PHE A 1022 -31.74 -17.05 -7.06
N ARG A 1023 -31.50 -16.01 -6.22
CA ARG A 1023 -32.10 -15.60 -4.90
C ARG A 1023 -31.73 -16.48 -3.69
N ALA A 1024 -31.32 -15.99 -2.51
CA ALA A 1024 -31.29 -14.69 -1.78
C ALA A 1024 -32.24 -14.62 -0.57
N ASP A 1025 -31.83 -13.78 0.39
CA ASP A 1025 -32.55 -13.26 1.57
C ASP A 1025 -32.64 -14.08 2.88
N GLN A 1026 -32.59 -13.30 3.98
CA GLN A 1026 -33.10 -13.52 5.35
C GLN A 1026 -32.47 -14.66 6.17
N SER A 1027 -31.65 -14.40 7.19
CA SER A 1027 -31.91 -13.74 8.49
C SER A 1027 -32.69 -14.61 9.49
N GLY A 1028 -32.04 -14.96 10.61
CA GLY A 1028 -32.64 -15.76 11.69
C GLY A 1028 -31.69 -15.85 12.88
N GLU A 1029 -31.97 -15.07 13.92
CA GLU A 1029 -31.11 -14.89 15.11
C GLU A 1029 -31.82 -15.49 16.35
N TYR A 1030 -31.06 -16.09 17.28
CA TYR A 1030 -31.54 -16.68 18.56
C TYR A 1030 -32.51 -17.89 18.44
N ALA A 1031 -32.69 -18.79 19.44
CA ALA A 1031 -31.80 -19.24 20.52
C ALA A 1031 -32.30 -20.58 21.14
N GLN A 1032 -31.37 -21.32 21.76
CA GLN A 1032 -31.52 -22.21 22.93
C GLN A 1032 -32.59 -23.35 23.03
N ASN A 1033 -32.07 -24.54 23.36
CA ASN A 1033 -32.62 -25.60 24.25
C ASN A 1033 -33.87 -26.41 23.82
N GLY A 1034 -33.90 -27.74 24.05
CA GLY A 1034 -35.12 -28.53 23.76
C GLY A 1034 -35.19 -30.07 23.91
N GLU A 1035 -34.12 -30.81 24.28
CA GLU A 1035 -34.15 -32.21 24.77
C GLU A 1035 -34.60 -33.41 23.86
N HIS A 1036 -34.31 -34.62 24.39
CA HIS A 1036 -35.00 -35.92 24.27
C HIS A 1036 -34.82 -36.90 23.07
N LEU A 1037 -34.02 -37.96 23.36
CA LEU A 1037 -34.09 -39.37 22.86
C LEU A 1037 -33.62 -39.63 21.39
N VAL A 1038 -33.11 -40.81 20.98
CA VAL A 1038 -33.02 -42.18 21.56
C VAL A 1038 -31.58 -42.75 21.44
N LYS A 1039 -31.19 -43.70 22.32
CA LYS A 1039 -29.99 -44.58 22.24
C LYS A 1039 -30.44 -46.05 22.19
N PRO A 1040 -29.73 -47.01 21.54
CA PRO A 1040 -28.46 -47.57 22.03
C PRO A 1040 -27.50 -48.04 20.89
N SER A 1041 -26.32 -48.68 21.08
CA SER A 1041 -25.48 -49.08 22.23
C SER A 1041 -24.01 -49.14 21.74
N VAL A 1042 -22.98 -48.86 22.56
CA VAL A 1042 -22.12 -49.84 23.30
C VAL A 1042 -21.13 -48.98 24.14
N ILE A 1043 -20.83 -49.10 25.44
CA ILE A 1043 -21.11 -50.04 26.56
C ILE A 1043 -20.23 -51.30 26.55
N LYS A 1044 -19.20 -51.52 27.40
CA LYS A 1044 -18.67 -50.88 28.65
C LYS A 1044 -17.21 -51.39 28.88
N ARG A 1045 -16.41 -51.11 29.94
CA ARG A 1045 -16.66 -50.59 31.31
C ARG A 1045 -15.39 -49.93 31.92
N ARG A 1046 -15.57 -49.04 32.90
CA ARG A 1046 -14.52 -48.58 33.85
C ARG A 1046 -14.40 -49.53 35.05
N THR A 1047 -13.20 -49.58 35.64
CA THR A 1047 -12.93 -49.61 37.10
C THR A 1047 -11.55 -48.97 37.32
N ASN A 1048 -11.15 -48.38 38.45
CA ASN A 1048 -11.74 -47.71 39.62
C ASN A 1048 -10.55 -47.56 40.63
N MET A 1049 -10.63 -46.63 41.58
CA MET A 1049 -9.69 -46.42 42.71
C MET A 1049 -8.33 -45.74 42.48
N ASN A 1050 -7.92 -45.01 43.52
CA ASN A 1050 -6.64 -44.36 43.71
C ASN A 1050 -5.56 -45.36 44.17
N ALA A 1051 -4.35 -45.29 43.62
CA ALA A 1051 -3.05 -45.55 44.27
C ALA A 1051 -1.97 -45.79 43.20
N ALA A 1052 -0.84 -45.05 43.24
CA ALA A 1052 0.52 -45.50 42.87
C ALA A 1052 1.49 -44.31 42.72
N TRP A 1053 2.25 -43.99 43.77
CA TRP A 1053 3.56 -43.34 43.67
C TRP A 1053 4.59 -44.23 44.38
N ALA A 1054 4.89 -45.38 43.76
CA ALA A 1054 5.92 -46.30 44.22
C ALA A 1054 6.50 -47.14 43.06
N LEU A 1055 7.80 -46.94 42.82
CA LEU A 1055 8.79 -47.89 42.28
C LEU A 1055 8.47 -48.71 41.00
N ASN A 1056 9.38 -48.57 40.02
CA ASN A 1056 9.93 -49.76 39.38
C ASN A 1056 11.40 -49.52 38.94
N GLU A 1057 12.35 -50.26 39.50
CA GLU A 1057 13.74 -50.27 39.03
C GLU A 1057 13.93 -51.33 37.93
N ARG A 1058 14.79 -51.06 36.92
CA ARG A 1058 15.66 -52.10 36.34
C ARG A 1058 16.86 -51.58 35.51
N ARG A 1059 18.00 -51.53 36.20
CA ARG A 1059 19.31 -52.11 35.82
C ARG A 1059 19.89 -51.86 34.41
N LEU A 1060 21.03 -51.16 34.39
CA LEU A 1060 22.14 -51.33 33.44
C LEU A 1060 23.37 -51.90 34.18
N PRO A 1061 24.26 -52.71 33.57
CA PRO A 1061 25.37 -53.36 34.29
C PRO A 1061 26.79 -52.90 33.92
N SER A 1062 27.57 -52.41 34.92
CA SER A 1062 29.03 -52.62 35.16
C SER A 1062 30.07 -52.31 34.03
N LYS A 1063 31.31 -51.81 34.26
CA LYS A 1063 32.24 -51.93 35.41
C LYS A 1063 33.23 -50.72 35.46
N ALA A 1064 33.74 -50.40 36.67
CA ALA A 1064 35.14 -50.11 37.11
C ALA A 1064 36.13 -49.28 36.23
N SER A 1065 37.20 -48.64 36.75
CA SER A 1065 37.86 -48.76 38.07
C SER A 1065 38.68 -47.52 38.52
N THR A 1066 39.04 -47.52 39.82
CA THR A 1066 40.26 -46.97 40.46
C THR A 1066 40.51 -45.45 40.67
N LEU A 1067 41.13 -45.20 41.83
CA LEU A 1067 41.52 -43.96 42.53
C LEU A 1067 42.98 -43.53 42.17
N PRO A 1068 43.52 -42.33 42.52
CA PRO A 1068 43.63 -41.83 43.91
C PRO A 1068 43.44 -40.33 44.21
N THR A 1069 43.56 -40.03 45.51
CA THR A 1069 43.48 -38.74 46.24
C THR A 1069 44.75 -37.87 46.07
N ASP A 1070 44.94 -36.67 46.65
CA ASP A 1070 44.44 -36.06 47.91
C ASP A 1070 44.65 -34.51 48.00
N ILE A 1071 44.41 -33.93 49.19
CA ILE A 1071 44.88 -32.60 49.73
C ILE A 1071 43.94 -31.36 49.64
N GLY A 1072 43.66 -30.76 50.83
CA GLY A 1072 43.52 -29.30 51.07
C GLY A 1072 42.13 -28.65 50.86
N GLN A 1073 41.25 -28.52 51.86
CA GLN A 1073 41.22 -27.66 53.07
C GLN A 1073 40.78 -26.18 52.89
N ASN A 1074 39.83 -25.80 53.77
CA ASN A 1074 39.53 -24.47 54.33
C ASN A 1074 38.95 -23.37 53.41
N PHE A 1075 37.62 -23.25 53.44
CA PHE A 1075 36.99 -21.93 53.55
C PHE A 1075 37.32 -21.31 54.92
N HIS A 1076 37.37 -19.98 55.01
CA HIS A 1076 37.12 -19.28 56.27
C HIS A 1076 36.30 -18.02 56.02
N GLU A 1077 35.38 -17.75 56.93
CA GLU A 1077 34.28 -16.79 56.78
C GLU A 1077 34.61 -15.37 57.28
N ASN A 1078 33.64 -14.47 57.05
CA ASN A 1078 33.19 -13.40 57.95
C ASN A 1078 34.04 -12.12 58.10
N GLY A 1079 33.35 -10.98 58.09
CA GLY A 1079 33.94 -9.64 58.16
C GLY A 1079 32.92 -8.50 58.07
N ASN A 1080 31.87 -8.51 58.89
CA ASN A 1080 31.01 -7.32 59.09
C ASN A 1080 31.84 -6.16 59.70
N TRP A 1081 31.46 -4.90 59.41
CA TRP A 1081 30.92 -3.91 60.38
C TRP A 1081 30.96 -2.47 59.82
N SER A 1082 29.95 -1.67 60.19
CA SER A 1082 29.85 -0.19 60.22
C SER A 1082 30.60 0.65 59.16
N GLU A 1083 29.93 1.40 58.27
CA GLU A 1083 29.14 2.62 58.58
C GLU A 1083 29.98 3.77 59.18
N GLN A 1084 30.30 4.80 58.39
CA GLN A 1084 29.90 6.19 58.68
C GLN A 1084 30.23 7.20 57.57
N SER A 1085 29.38 8.22 57.47
CA SER A 1085 29.32 9.26 56.45
C SER A 1085 30.50 10.26 56.45
N ARG A 1086 30.86 10.77 55.25
CA ARG A 1086 31.11 12.22 54.99
C ARG A 1086 31.35 12.53 53.50
N HIS A 1087 30.46 13.33 52.91
CA HIS A 1087 30.79 14.32 51.86
C HIS A 1087 31.45 15.55 52.54
N PRO A 1088 31.98 16.57 51.80
CA PRO A 1088 32.10 16.75 50.34
C PRO A 1088 33.61 16.79 49.92
N SER A 1089 34.14 17.40 48.84
CA SER A 1089 33.65 18.35 47.81
C SER A 1089 34.60 18.40 46.58
N THR A 1090 34.05 18.73 45.41
CA THR A 1090 34.63 19.54 44.30
C THR A 1090 36.14 19.44 43.95
N GLY A 1091 36.47 19.11 42.69
CA GLY A 1091 37.85 19.28 42.18
C GLY A 1091 38.08 18.77 40.75
N SER A 1092 37.62 19.53 39.75
CA SER A 1092 37.80 19.24 38.32
C SER A 1092 39.25 19.18 37.84
N ARG A 1093 39.59 18.25 36.93
CA ARG A 1093 40.43 18.55 35.76
C ARG A 1093 40.32 17.53 34.62
N GLU A 1094 40.74 17.94 33.43
CA GLU A 1094 40.66 17.17 32.18
C GLU A 1094 41.67 16.01 32.10
N SER A 1095 41.36 15.03 31.25
CA SER A 1095 42.32 14.07 30.68
C SER A 1095 41.89 13.68 29.27
N GLU A 1096 42.67 14.06 28.26
CA GLU A 1096 42.60 13.48 26.91
C GLU A 1096 43.22 12.07 26.95
N GLU A 1097 42.69 11.12 26.17
CA GLU A 1097 43.43 9.88 25.89
C GLU A 1097 43.10 9.34 24.49
N THR A 1098 44.12 9.32 23.62
CA THR A 1098 44.05 8.76 22.27
C THR A 1098 44.48 7.30 22.26
N VAL A 1099 43.74 6.43 21.57
CA VAL A 1099 44.18 5.06 21.24
C VAL A 1099 43.97 4.80 19.75
N TRP A 1100 45.02 4.33 19.08
CA TRP A 1100 44.99 3.84 17.69
C TRP A 1100 45.20 2.31 17.65
N VAL A 1101 44.98 1.71 16.48
CA VAL A 1101 44.70 0.27 16.29
C VAL A 1101 45.77 -0.44 15.45
N GLU A 1102 46.12 -1.66 15.86
CA GLU A 1102 46.62 -2.77 15.01
C GLU A 1102 45.73 -3.99 15.37
N ASN A 1103 45.12 -4.81 14.48
CA ASN A 1103 45.54 -5.50 13.24
C ASN A 1103 46.72 -6.48 13.48
N GLU A 1104 46.80 -7.68 12.90
CA GLU A 1104 46.20 -8.29 11.68
C GLU A 1104 45.47 -9.63 12.00
N GLN A 1105 44.54 -10.22 11.22
CA GLN A 1105 44.62 -10.79 9.84
C GLN A 1105 45.76 -11.83 9.68
N TYR A 1106 45.67 -12.95 8.94
CA TYR A 1106 44.69 -13.55 8.01
C TYR A 1106 45.00 -15.09 7.89
N ALA A 1107 44.33 -16.03 7.18
CA ALA A 1107 43.08 -16.15 6.41
C ALA A 1107 42.76 -17.67 6.16
N SER A 1108 41.52 -18.04 5.80
CA SER A 1108 41.25 -19.19 4.90
C SER A 1108 39.94 -19.03 4.12
N PHE A 1109 39.82 -19.70 2.97
CA PHE A 1109 38.73 -19.56 1.97
C PHE A 1109 38.28 -20.96 1.48
N TYR A 1110 37.15 -20.99 0.75
CA TYR A 1110 36.49 -22.16 0.13
C TYR A 1110 35.66 -23.09 1.02
N GLU A 1111 34.33 -22.93 0.95
CA GLU A 1111 33.52 -23.90 0.19
C GLU A 1111 32.37 -23.15 -0.52
N MET A 1112 31.79 -23.71 -1.59
CA MET A 1112 30.99 -22.96 -2.57
C MET A 1112 29.68 -23.68 -2.94
N GLN A 1113 28.60 -22.90 -3.13
CA GLN A 1113 27.32 -23.27 -3.73
C GLN A 1113 26.59 -24.53 -3.21
N ARG A 1114 25.43 -24.33 -2.55
CA ARG A 1114 24.23 -25.11 -2.88
C ARG A 1114 22.91 -24.46 -2.44
N LYS A 1115 21.89 -24.63 -3.27
CA LYS A 1115 20.45 -24.32 -3.09
C LYS A 1115 20.06 -22.83 -3.06
N SER A 1116 19.72 -22.35 -4.25
CA SER A 1116 18.84 -21.21 -4.50
C SER A 1116 17.35 -21.54 -4.26
N ASN A 1117 16.53 -20.49 -4.27
CA ASN A 1117 15.06 -20.46 -4.45
C ASN A 1117 14.16 -21.11 -3.39
N LEU A 1118 13.30 -20.28 -2.77
CA LEU A 1118 11.84 -20.35 -2.97
C LEU A 1118 11.10 -19.13 -2.37
N TYR A 1119 9.89 -18.87 -2.91
CA TYR A 1119 8.85 -17.91 -2.48
C TYR A 1119 9.07 -16.39 -2.60
N SER A 1120 8.35 -15.81 -3.57
CA SER A 1120 7.94 -14.39 -3.64
C SER A 1120 6.46 -14.25 -3.26
N PRO A 1121 6.01 -13.12 -2.65
CA PRO A 1121 4.59 -12.81 -2.51
C PRO A 1121 4.14 -11.56 -3.31
N GLN A 1122 3.20 -11.79 -4.24
CA GLN A 1122 2.10 -10.94 -4.73
C GLN A 1122 2.13 -9.40 -4.51
N LYS A 1123 2.02 -8.63 -5.61
CA LYS A 1123 1.50 -7.24 -5.62
C LYS A 1123 -0.04 -7.22 -5.69
N ARG A 1124 -0.66 -6.10 -5.32
CA ARG A 1124 -2.08 -5.76 -5.59
C ARG A 1124 -2.20 -4.52 -6.49
N ASN A 1125 -3.40 -4.30 -7.03
CA ASN A 1125 -3.66 -3.44 -8.19
C ASN A 1125 -4.08 -2.00 -7.83
N SER A 1126 -3.73 -1.07 -8.72
CA SER A 1126 -4.56 0.04 -9.18
C SER A 1126 -4.34 0.16 -10.70
N ALA A 1127 -5.36 -0.08 -11.52
CA ALA A 1127 -6.30 0.93 -12.04
C ALA A 1127 -5.64 1.86 -13.08
N GLY A 1128 -5.59 1.39 -14.33
CA GLY A 1128 -5.20 2.16 -15.52
C GLY A 1128 -6.24 1.99 -16.63
N ILE A 1129 -6.42 3.03 -17.44
CA ILE A 1129 -7.45 3.10 -18.49
C ILE A 1129 -6.91 2.48 -19.79
N ASN A 1130 -7.70 1.64 -20.45
CA ASN A 1130 -7.32 0.96 -21.69
C ASN A 1130 -7.68 1.79 -22.93
N ALA A 1131 -6.72 1.91 -23.86
CA ALA A 1131 -6.96 2.21 -25.27
C ALA A 1131 -6.29 1.10 -26.12
N PRO A 1132 -6.88 0.70 -27.26
CA PRO A 1132 -6.40 -0.46 -28.02
C PRO A 1132 -5.11 -0.15 -28.79
N LEU A 1133 -4.07 -0.94 -28.55
CA LEU A 1133 -2.84 -0.92 -29.35
C LEU A 1133 -2.93 -1.93 -30.51
N ALA A 1134 -2.54 -1.49 -31.71
CA ALA A 1134 -2.42 -2.36 -32.87
C ALA A 1134 -1.31 -3.39 -32.70
N LYS A 1135 -1.45 -4.57 -33.33
CA LYS A 1135 -0.41 -5.60 -33.38
C LYS A 1135 0.55 -5.29 -34.54
N PRO A 1136 1.88 -5.21 -34.32
CA PRO A 1136 2.84 -5.27 -35.42
C PRO A 1136 2.96 -6.71 -35.93
N GLU A 1137 3.08 -6.87 -37.24
CA GLU A 1137 3.37 -8.17 -37.88
C GLU A 1137 4.88 -8.50 -37.80
N GLN A 1138 5.22 -9.77 -38.01
CA GLN A 1138 6.61 -10.23 -37.98
C GLN A 1138 7.29 -10.04 -39.33
N ILE A 1139 8.45 -9.38 -39.34
CA ILE A 1139 9.35 -9.34 -40.49
C ILE A 1139 10.57 -10.18 -40.15
N GLU A 1140 10.81 -11.24 -40.93
CA GLU A 1140 12.05 -12.02 -40.84
C GLU A 1140 13.20 -11.28 -41.54
N ILE A 1141 14.38 -11.24 -40.91
CA ILE A 1141 15.61 -10.70 -41.49
C ILE A 1141 16.65 -11.83 -41.47
N ALA A 1142 17.21 -12.14 -42.64
CA ALA A 1142 18.19 -13.22 -42.81
C ALA A 1142 19.65 -12.73 -42.68
N ASP A 1143 20.54 -13.66 -42.33
CA ASP A 1143 21.94 -13.39 -41.96
C ASP A 1143 22.83 -12.81 -43.07
N TYR A 1144 23.82 -11.99 -42.67
CA TYR A 1144 25.03 -11.77 -43.45
C TYR A 1144 26.34 -11.86 -42.63
N ALA A 1145 27.03 -12.98 -42.85
CA ALA A 1145 28.49 -13.18 -42.84
C ALA A 1145 29.36 -12.71 -41.65
N THR A 1146 29.92 -13.69 -40.93
CA THR A 1146 31.07 -13.55 -40.03
C THR A 1146 32.40 -13.29 -40.76
N VAL A 1147 33.33 -12.54 -40.14
CA VAL A 1147 34.78 -12.59 -40.43
C VAL A 1147 35.56 -12.76 -39.12
N LYS A 1148 36.70 -13.48 -39.16
CA LYS A 1148 37.50 -13.86 -37.98
C LYS A 1148 38.60 -12.84 -37.64
N VAL A 1149 38.86 -12.68 -36.34
CA VAL A 1149 40.08 -12.04 -35.79
C VAL A 1149 41.30 -12.96 -35.98
N SER A 1150 42.49 -12.39 -36.14
CA SER A 1150 43.76 -13.11 -36.05
C SER A 1150 44.82 -12.22 -35.39
N TYR A 1151 45.19 -12.59 -34.16
CA TYR A 1151 46.11 -11.93 -33.23
C TYR A 1151 45.66 -10.58 -32.66
#